data_AF-A0A2V7PV17-F1
#
_entry.id   AF-A0A2V7PV17-F1
#
_cell.length_a   1.000
_cell.length_b   1.000
_cell.length_c   1.000
_cell.angle_alpha   90.00
_cell.angle_beta   90.00
_cell.angle_gamma   90.00
#
_symmetry.space_group_name_H-M   'P 1'
#
loop_
_entity.id
_entity.type
_entity.pdbx_description
1 polymer ?
#
loop_
_entity_poly.entity_id
_entity_poly.type
_entity_poly.pdbx_seq_one_letter_code
_entity_poly.pdbx_strand_id
1 'polypeptide(L)'
;MRPGFPLGSARRRPRFSLVALLLASLARGGFAQGKPDFSTLIERLDHPLPRERARAAEALAQAAQGFRGDTTLEGRGAAWPALLAALGRRAALETEPAVQGMLALSLGRLPYLAPGEIRDAEARLLALEARSREDAAVLVDVARGLETLARLTARRAPLGDSARALLRALVRAPAGEIRVRRHGLGALLATDAADDSTLGAALAAADPELRRLALTGLARGAATGERGGLVAPALADSTPMVRLEALRAWQHQSAAAGCPGLATASRDATPAVALTALDLLGGCAGDSLALGALLAARGSWHARAHALVSLARAEPERARDLLPAAARGTPWQLRMYAARAAALLRDTAALGRLAADSVANVRESAISGLVQVSGHAADPVFRRALASRDYQLVRTAAGALAGSPAGAEATAPLLAALDRITRERRETSRDPRVALLTRLHELGRPALAPRLRPYLEDFDPVIADSAAALLTEWTGRAERAAPRRLPAPPVNLADAERLRGKRLRVTMARGGAFEVELLVDAAPRTVLTVVGLARRGYYDGLTFHRVVPNFVIQGGSPGANEYMGNGPFMPDELTRISHERGTLGISTRGRDTGDAQLFVNLVGNPRLDYDYTVWGRVVSGMAVVDAVLEGDVIRRVEIAPR
;
A
#
# COMPACT_ATOMS: atom_id res chain seq x y z
N MET A 1 -13.90 -65.86 27.57
CA MET A 1 -13.18 -64.93 28.47
C MET A 1 -12.97 -63.61 27.73
N ARG A 2 -13.23 -62.48 28.40
CA ARG A 2 -13.03 -61.05 28.00
C ARG A 2 -11.55 -60.72 27.67
N PRO A 3 -11.14 -59.48 27.26
CA PRO A 3 -11.80 -58.33 26.55
C PRO A 3 -10.87 -57.55 25.55
N GLY A 4 -11.36 -56.44 24.92
CA GLY A 4 -10.51 -55.38 24.29
C GLY A 4 -11.28 -54.20 23.64
N PHE A 5 -10.89 -52.95 23.94
CA PHE A 5 -11.61 -51.63 23.83
C PHE A 5 -11.45 -50.85 22.47
N PRO A 6 -12.12 -49.68 22.27
CA PRO A 6 -12.44 -49.03 20.97
C PRO A 6 -11.53 -47.84 20.58
N LEU A 7 -11.57 -47.45 19.29
CA LEU A 7 -10.93 -46.24 18.75
C LEU A 7 -11.94 -45.09 18.55
N GLY A 8 -11.68 -43.97 19.21
CA GLY A 8 -12.48 -42.75 19.20
C GLY A 8 -12.28 -41.87 17.96
N SER A 9 -13.36 -41.19 17.58
CA SER A 9 -13.43 -40.18 16.52
C SER A 9 -12.60 -38.94 16.85
N ALA A 10 -11.57 -38.65 16.05
CA ALA A 10 -10.81 -37.41 16.10
C ALA A 10 -11.68 -36.21 15.67
N ARG A 11 -12.15 -35.41 16.64
CA ARG A 11 -12.77 -34.10 16.37
C ARG A 11 -11.73 -33.16 15.74
N ARG A 12 -12.03 -32.69 14.53
CA ARG A 12 -11.23 -31.74 13.74
C ARG A 12 -11.05 -30.42 14.50
N ARG A 13 -9.79 -29.95 14.55
CA ARG A 13 -9.34 -28.74 15.26
C ARG A 13 -9.56 -27.48 14.40
N PRO A 14 -10.21 -26.41 14.89
CA PRO A 14 -10.08 -25.10 14.25
C PRO A 14 -8.71 -24.47 14.62
N ARG A 15 -7.91 -24.09 13.61
CA ARG A 15 -6.56 -23.54 13.80
C ARG A 15 -6.55 -22.00 13.75
N PHE A 16 -5.95 -21.44 14.81
CA PHE A 16 -5.47 -20.09 15.13
C PHE A 16 -6.14 -18.81 14.59
N SER A 17 -6.34 -18.60 13.29
CA SER A 17 -6.63 -17.25 12.76
C SER A 17 -8.13 -16.93 12.67
N LEU A 18 -8.96 -17.89 12.26
CA LEU A 18 -10.41 -17.70 12.12
C LEU A 18 -11.10 -17.32 13.45
N VAL A 19 -10.65 -17.92 14.57
CA VAL A 19 -11.23 -17.67 15.89
C VAL A 19 -10.82 -16.30 16.44
N ALA A 20 -9.59 -15.83 16.17
CA ALA A 20 -9.15 -14.50 16.59
C ALA A 20 -9.89 -13.39 15.82
N LEU A 21 -10.11 -13.58 14.51
CA LEU A 21 -10.95 -12.71 13.69
C LEU A 21 -12.42 -12.73 14.14
N LEU A 22 -12.97 -13.90 14.49
CA LEU A 22 -14.32 -14.01 15.05
C LEU A 22 -14.44 -13.34 16.43
N LEU A 23 -13.46 -13.50 17.32
CA LEU A 23 -13.43 -12.84 18.63
C LEU A 23 -13.29 -11.31 18.51
N ALA A 24 -12.45 -10.83 17.59
CA ALA A 24 -12.35 -9.40 17.27
C ALA A 24 -13.62 -8.87 16.56
N SER A 25 -14.26 -9.69 15.73
CA SER A 25 -15.55 -9.37 15.10
C SER A 25 -16.69 -9.38 16.10
N LEU A 26 -16.66 -10.20 17.16
CA LEU A 26 -17.62 -10.17 18.26
C LEU A 26 -17.42 -8.91 19.12
N ALA A 27 -16.17 -8.49 19.31
CA ALA A 27 -15.86 -7.18 19.90
C ALA A 27 -16.27 -6.01 19.00
N ARG A 28 -16.38 -6.19 17.66
CA ARG A 28 -16.81 -5.17 16.68
C ARG A 28 -18.31 -5.22 16.30
N GLY A 29 -18.95 -6.36 16.47
CA GLY A 29 -20.28 -6.68 15.94
C GLY A 29 -21.45 -6.11 16.73
N GLY A 30 -21.19 -5.33 17.78
CA GLY A 30 -22.21 -4.67 18.60
C GLY A 30 -22.32 -3.14 18.42
N PHE A 31 -21.59 -2.53 17.48
CA PHE A 31 -21.44 -1.08 17.46
C PHE A 31 -22.52 -0.33 16.68
N ALA A 32 -23.69 -0.23 17.30
CA ALA A 32 -24.34 1.05 17.44
C ALA A 32 -23.82 1.71 18.73
N GLN A 33 -22.89 2.66 18.61
CA GLN A 33 -22.54 3.65 19.66
C GLN A 33 -21.97 3.18 21.03
N GLY A 34 -20.94 2.32 21.08
CA GLY A 34 -20.26 1.96 22.34
C GLY A 34 -18.73 1.91 22.23
N LYS A 35 -18.00 2.09 23.34
CA LYS A 35 -16.55 1.82 23.44
C LYS A 35 -16.31 0.30 23.57
N PRO A 36 -15.14 -0.26 23.17
CA PRO A 36 -14.90 -1.70 23.23
C PRO A 36 -14.79 -2.20 24.69
N ASP A 37 -15.52 -3.26 25.03
CA ASP A 37 -15.32 -4.02 26.27
C ASP A 37 -14.23 -5.09 26.07
N PHE A 38 -13.17 -5.01 26.86
CA PHE A 38 -12.03 -5.93 26.81
C PHE A 38 -12.04 -6.98 27.91
N SER A 39 -12.98 -6.92 28.86
CA SER A 39 -12.99 -7.73 30.09
C SER A 39 -12.74 -9.22 29.81
N THR A 40 -13.54 -9.82 28.92
CA THR A 40 -13.43 -11.24 28.54
C THR A 40 -12.11 -11.59 27.86
N LEU A 41 -11.52 -10.65 27.09
CA LEU A 41 -10.23 -10.88 26.44
C LEU A 41 -9.07 -10.75 27.42
N ILE A 42 -9.17 -9.82 28.38
CA ILE A 42 -8.18 -9.63 29.44
C ILE A 42 -8.10 -10.88 30.32
N GLU A 43 -9.22 -11.44 30.75
CA GLU A 43 -9.25 -12.69 31.54
C GLU A 43 -8.55 -13.86 30.84
N ARG A 44 -8.68 -13.93 29.51
CA ARG A 44 -8.05 -15.00 28.70
C ARG A 44 -6.53 -14.89 28.62
N LEU A 45 -5.92 -13.77 29.00
CA LEU A 45 -4.47 -13.68 29.13
C LEU A 45 -3.91 -14.58 30.24
N ASP A 46 -4.73 -14.98 31.21
CA ASP A 46 -4.33 -15.88 32.30
C ASP A 46 -4.78 -17.33 32.06
N HIS A 47 -5.25 -17.65 30.85
CA HIS A 47 -5.70 -19.01 30.52
C HIS A 47 -4.55 -20.03 30.62
N PRO A 48 -4.78 -21.26 31.14
CA PRO A 48 -3.71 -22.25 31.34
C PRO A 48 -3.06 -22.71 30.03
N LEU A 49 -3.82 -22.76 28.93
CA LEU A 49 -3.30 -23.10 27.61
C LEU A 49 -2.57 -21.91 26.94
N PRO A 50 -1.27 -22.03 26.59
CA PRO A 50 -0.49 -20.95 25.98
C PRO A 50 -1.11 -20.39 24.70
N ARG A 51 -1.69 -21.27 23.88
CA ARG A 51 -2.37 -20.89 22.62
C ARG A 51 -3.53 -19.91 22.83
N GLU A 52 -4.25 -20.01 23.94
CA GLU A 52 -5.38 -19.11 24.21
C GLU A 52 -4.87 -17.77 24.74
N ARG A 53 -3.77 -17.76 25.52
CA ARG A 53 -3.09 -16.52 25.94
C ARG A 53 -2.55 -15.73 24.75
N ALA A 54 -1.89 -16.41 23.81
CA ALA A 54 -1.41 -15.77 22.58
C ALA A 54 -2.57 -15.17 21.76
N ARG A 55 -3.68 -15.91 21.59
CA ARG A 55 -4.88 -15.40 20.91
C ARG A 55 -5.48 -14.20 21.61
N ALA A 56 -5.53 -14.21 22.94
CA ALA A 56 -6.03 -13.10 23.73
C ALA A 56 -5.16 -11.85 23.52
N ALA A 57 -3.83 -11.98 23.54
CA ALA A 57 -2.91 -10.88 23.26
C ALA A 57 -3.12 -10.31 21.84
N GLU A 58 -3.20 -11.17 20.83
CA GLU A 58 -3.44 -10.76 19.44
C GLU A 58 -4.79 -10.04 19.28
N ALA A 59 -5.86 -10.61 19.85
CA ALA A 59 -7.22 -10.07 19.79
C ALA A 59 -7.33 -8.72 20.50
N LEU A 60 -6.69 -8.55 21.67
CA LEU A 60 -6.62 -7.27 22.38
C LEU A 60 -5.95 -6.21 21.52
N ALA A 61 -4.79 -6.51 20.94
CA ALA A 61 -4.10 -5.54 20.09
C ALA A 61 -4.87 -5.20 18.80
N GLN A 62 -5.64 -6.14 18.25
CA GLN A 62 -6.50 -5.90 17.10
C GLN A 62 -7.74 -5.07 17.46
N ALA A 63 -8.34 -5.31 18.63
CA ALA A 63 -9.48 -4.56 19.13
C ALA A 63 -9.08 -3.13 19.52
N ALA A 64 -7.86 -2.96 20.09
CA ALA A 64 -7.28 -1.67 20.41
C ALA A 64 -7.14 -0.73 19.19
N GLN A 65 -7.12 -1.25 17.96
CA GLN A 65 -7.08 -0.41 16.76
C GLN A 65 -8.33 0.48 16.61
N GLY A 66 -9.44 0.16 17.31
CA GLY A 66 -10.61 1.03 17.41
C GLY A 66 -10.30 2.40 18.03
N PHE A 67 -9.25 2.51 18.84
CA PHE A 67 -8.81 3.77 19.43
C PHE A 67 -8.00 4.67 18.49
N ARG A 68 -7.74 4.27 17.23
CA ARG A 68 -6.99 5.10 16.27
C ARG A 68 -7.71 6.41 15.94
N GLY A 69 -9.04 6.46 16.08
CA GLY A 69 -9.84 7.68 15.89
C GLY A 69 -9.78 8.65 17.06
N ASP A 70 -9.37 8.17 18.24
CA ASP A 70 -9.29 8.99 19.45
C ASP A 70 -7.99 9.77 19.51
N THR A 71 -8.08 11.09 19.67
CA THR A 71 -6.94 12.00 19.71
C THR A 71 -6.52 12.39 21.13
N THR A 72 -7.33 12.07 22.15
CA THR A 72 -7.05 12.36 23.56
C THR A 72 -7.13 11.10 24.42
N LEU A 73 -6.37 11.07 25.52
CA LEU A 73 -6.42 9.96 26.49
C LEU A 73 -7.78 9.87 27.19
N GLU A 74 -8.39 11.03 27.48
CA GLU A 74 -9.75 11.11 28.06
C GLU A 74 -10.79 10.47 27.13
N GLY A 75 -10.67 10.70 25.82
CA GLY A 75 -11.51 10.07 24.79
C GLY A 75 -11.48 8.53 24.86
N ARG A 76 -10.37 7.94 25.28
CA ARG A 76 -10.23 6.48 25.40
C ARG A 76 -10.86 5.91 26.68
N GLY A 77 -10.97 6.71 27.74
CA GLY A 77 -11.53 6.29 29.03
C GLY A 77 -10.76 5.16 29.72
N ALA A 78 -11.38 4.51 30.70
CA ALA A 78 -10.74 3.51 31.57
C ALA A 78 -10.32 2.20 30.87
N ALA A 79 -10.89 1.91 29.69
CA ALA A 79 -10.60 0.68 28.95
C ALA A 79 -9.16 0.60 28.44
N TRP A 80 -8.57 1.75 28.09
CA TRP A 80 -7.20 1.83 27.58
C TRP A 80 -6.11 1.51 28.63
N PRO A 81 -6.06 2.18 29.80
CA PRO A 81 -5.07 1.84 30.82
C PRO A 81 -5.24 0.41 31.35
N ALA A 82 -6.47 -0.12 31.43
CA ALA A 82 -6.73 -1.50 31.80
C ALA A 82 -6.09 -2.50 30.80
N LEU A 83 -6.24 -2.25 29.50
CA LEU A 83 -5.63 -3.05 28.44
C LEU A 83 -4.10 -3.02 28.51
N LEU A 84 -3.50 -1.83 28.68
CA LEU A 84 -2.04 -1.68 28.79
C LEU A 84 -1.49 -2.43 30.01
N ALA A 85 -2.16 -2.29 31.16
CA ALA A 85 -1.76 -2.99 32.38
C ALA A 85 -1.86 -4.51 32.22
N ALA A 86 -2.92 -5.02 31.58
CA ALA A 86 -3.12 -6.45 31.37
C ALA A 86 -2.06 -7.08 30.45
N LEU A 87 -1.83 -6.49 29.27
CA LEU A 87 -0.78 -6.95 28.36
C LEU A 87 0.60 -6.83 28.99
N GLY A 88 0.83 -5.73 29.73
CA GLY A 88 2.08 -5.49 30.44
C GLY A 88 2.37 -6.54 31.53
N ARG A 89 1.39 -6.85 32.39
CA ARG A 89 1.52 -7.91 33.40
C ARG A 89 1.79 -9.26 32.74
N ARG A 90 1.06 -9.58 31.67
CA ARG A 90 1.26 -10.86 30.98
C ARG A 90 2.67 -10.96 30.41
N ALA A 91 3.15 -9.91 29.73
CA ALA A 91 4.51 -9.85 29.20
C ALA A 91 5.58 -10.01 30.29
N ALA A 92 5.36 -9.47 31.49
CA ALA A 92 6.30 -9.61 32.60
C ALA A 92 6.37 -11.06 33.13
N LEU A 93 5.28 -11.82 33.06
CA LEU A 93 5.19 -13.14 33.70
C LEU A 93 5.31 -14.32 32.73
N GLU A 94 5.18 -14.10 31.42
CA GLU A 94 5.11 -15.18 30.43
C GLU A 94 6.47 -15.85 30.20
N THR A 95 6.44 -17.18 30.21
CA THR A 95 7.61 -18.04 29.98
C THR A 95 7.53 -18.81 28.67
N GLU A 96 6.33 -18.96 28.08
CA GLU A 96 6.15 -19.71 26.84
C GLU A 96 6.59 -18.90 25.62
N PRO A 97 7.58 -19.36 24.84
CA PRO A 97 8.16 -18.59 23.73
C PRO A 97 7.13 -18.10 22.71
N ALA A 98 6.18 -18.97 22.32
CA ALA A 98 5.14 -18.62 21.36
C ALA A 98 4.21 -17.48 21.86
N VAL A 99 4.04 -17.37 23.18
CA VAL A 99 3.22 -16.30 23.78
C VAL A 99 4.05 -15.04 23.96
N GLN A 100 5.33 -15.16 24.33
CA GLN A 100 6.27 -14.03 24.40
C GLN A 100 6.39 -13.31 23.06
N GLY A 101 6.57 -14.05 21.96
CA GLY A 101 6.60 -13.47 20.61
C GLY A 101 5.30 -12.76 20.26
N MET A 102 4.15 -13.35 20.58
CA MET A 102 2.85 -12.71 20.33
C MET A 102 2.63 -11.44 21.15
N LEU A 103 3.08 -11.42 22.42
CA LEU A 103 3.04 -10.24 23.26
C LEU A 103 3.94 -9.14 22.70
N ALA A 104 5.11 -9.48 22.17
CA ALA A 104 6.00 -8.52 21.55
C ALA A 104 5.36 -7.86 20.31
N LEU A 105 4.79 -8.66 19.41
CA LEU A 105 4.05 -8.14 18.25
C LEU A 105 2.84 -7.29 18.66
N SER A 106 2.14 -7.70 19.73
CA SER A 106 0.94 -7.03 20.22
C SER A 106 1.27 -5.67 20.84
N LEU A 107 2.28 -5.59 21.70
CA LEU A 107 2.75 -4.35 22.32
C LEU A 107 3.27 -3.37 21.26
N GLY A 108 4.08 -3.84 20.30
CA GLY A 108 4.67 -2.97 19.29
C GLY A 108 3.67 -2.22 18.40
N ARG A 109 2.44 -2.73 18.24
CA ARG A 109 1.42 -2.19 17.31
C ARG A 109 0.26 -1.45 17.96
N LEU A 110 0.28 -1.25 19.28
CA LEU A 110 -0.79 -0.51 19.95
C LEU A 110 -0.77 0.97 19.54
N PRO A 111 -1.94 1.62 19.38
CA PRO A 111 -2.00 3.02 18.94
C PRO A 111 -1.69 4.01 20.07
N TYR A 112 -0.46 4.01 20.58
CA TYR A 112 -0.04 4.89 21.69
C TYR A 112 -0.21 6.38 21.39
N LEU A 113 -0.55 7.17 22.42
CA LEU A 113 -0.65 8.64 22.32
C LEU A 113 0.48 9.33 23.07
N ALA A 114 0.83 8.84 24.27
CA ALA A 114 1.78 9.53 25.14
C ALA A 114 3.20 8.93 25.04
N PRO A 115 4.25 9.78 25.06
CA PRO A 115 5.64 9.31 25.09
C PRO A 115 5.96 8.31 26.22
N GLY A 116 5.33 8.48 27.40
CA GLY A 116 5.48 7.55 28.52
C GLY A 116 4.99 6.14 28.19
N GLU A 117 3.82 6.02 27.55
CA GLU A 117 3.27 4.71 27.14
C GLU A 117 4.20 4.01 26.13
N ILE A 118 4.81 4.79 25.24
CA ILE A 118 5.75 4.30 24.24
C ILE A 118 7.04 3.78 24.91
N ARG A 119 7.57 4.53 25.89
CA ARG A 119 8.77 4.14 26.65
C ARG A 119 8.52 2.90 27.50
N ASP A 120 7.34 2.76 28.08
CA ASP A 120 6.94 1.56 28.81
C ASP A 120 6.83 0.34 27.88
N ALA A 121 6.26 0.51 26.69
CA ALA A 121 6.19 -0.55 25.68
C ALA A 121 7.58 -0.99 25.23
N GLU A 122 8.46 -0.03 24.94
CA GLU A 122 9.86 -0.27 24.60
C GLU A 122 10.58 -1.05 25.71
N ALA A 123 10.47 -0.61 26.97
CA ALA A 123 11.09 -1.29 28.11
C ALA A 123 10.62 -2.75 28.25
N ARG A 124 9.33 -3.02 28.00
CA ARG A 124 8.78 -4.39 28.01
C ARG A 124 9.33 -5.24 26.87
N LEU A 125 9.50 -4.68 25.68
CA LEU A 125 10.12 -5.38 24.55
C LEU A 125 11.59 -5.71 24.83
N LEU A 126 12.34 -4.79 25.44
CA LEU A 126 13.72 -5.04 25.87
C LEU A 126 13.80 -6.14 26.94
N ALA A 127 12.86 -6.16 27.90
CA ALA A 127 12.78 -7.21 28.90
C ALA A 127 12.42 -8.59 28.30
N LEU A 128 11.62 -8.62 27.22
CA LEU A 128 11.35 -9.85 26.47
C LEU A 128 12.60 -10.32 25.71
N GLU A 129 13.34 -9.41 25.07
CA GLU A 129 14.62 -9.73 24.43
C GLU A 129 15.59 -10.38 25.42
N ALA A 130 15.82 -9.73 26.56
CA ALA A 130 16.83 -10.14 27.53
C ALA A 130 16.58 -11.56 28.07
N ARG A 131 15.31 -11.97 28.17
CA ARG A 131 14.90 -13.29 28.68
C ARG A 131 14.82 -14.37 27.60
N SER A 132 14.88 -13.99 26.32
CA SER A 132 14.63 -14.89 25.19
C SER A 132 15.80 -14.94 24.22
N ARG A 133 17.01 -14.58 24.67
CA ARG A 133 18.23 -14.46 23.84
C ARG A 133 18.61 -15.74 23.10
N GLU A 134 18.21 -16.88 23.62
CA GLU A 134 18.51 -18.19 23.03
C GLU A 134 17.41 -18.66 22.06
N ASP A 135 16.24 -18.02 22.06
CA ASP A 135 15.13 -18.36 21.16
C ASP A 135 15.07 -17.42 19.95
N ALA A 136 15.60 -17.91 18.83
CA ALA A 136 15.64 -17.15 17.59
C ALA A 136 14.24 -16.73 17.08
N ALA A 137 13.19 -17.52 17.33
CA ALA A 137 11.84 -17.17 16.89
C ALA A 137 11.27 -16.01 17.71
N VAL A 138 11.48 -16.02 19.02
CA VAL A 138 11.08 -14.90 19.89
C VAL A 138 11.87 -13.65 19.56
N LEU A 139 13.18 -13.75 19.31
CA LEU A 139 13.99 -12.59 18.92
C LEU A 139 13.52 -11.93 17.62
N VAL A 140 13.06 -12.72 16.64
CA VAL A 140 12.47 -12.18 15.40
C VAL A 140 11.21 -11.38 15.72
N ASP A 141 10.32 -11.93 16.55
CA ASP A 141 9.06 -11.27 16.92
C ASP A 141 9.30 -10.03 17.80
N VAL A 142 10.31 -10.05 18.68
CA VAL A 142 10.72 -8.89 19.48
C VAL A 142 11.33 -7.79 18.60
N ALA A 143 12.24 -8.14 17.70
CA ALA A 143 12.82 -7.17 16.77
C ALA A 143 11.75 -6.55 15.86
N ARG A 144 10.78 -7.36 15.40
CA ARG A 144 9.63 -6.86 14.64
C ARG A 144 8.70 -5.98 15.48
N GLY A 145 8.47 -6.34 16.75
CA GLY A 145 7.72 -5.51 17.70
C GLY A 145 8.37 -4.13 17.89
N LEU A 146 9.70 -4.10 18.07
CA LEU A 146 10.47 -2.85 18.16
C LEU A 146 10.44 -2.04 16.85
N GLU A 147 10.56 -2.70 15.69
CA GLU A 147 10.42 -2.03 14.38
C GLU A 147 9.04 -1.40 14.21
N THR A 148 7.98 -2.15 14.54
CA THR A 148 6.61 -1.65 14.42
C THR A 148 6.37 -0.49 15.37
N LEU A 149 6.85 -0.58 16.61
CA LEU A 149 6.77 0.50 17.59
C LEU A 149 7.47 1.75 17.05
N ALA A 150 8.75 1.63 16.70
CA ALA A 150 9.56 2.71 16.14
C ALA A 150 8.87 3.38 14.95
N ARG A 151 8.39 2.59 13.99
CA ARG A 151 7.72 3.08 12.78
C ARG A 151 6.43 3.84 13.06
N LEU A 152 5.60 3.35 13.98
CA LEU A 152 4.31 3.96 14.29
C LEU A 152 4.44 5.17 15.22
N THR A 153 5.52 5.25 16.00
CA THR A 153 5.64 6.24 17.08
C THR A 153 6.79 7.23 16.92
N ALA A 154 7.63 7.11 15.88
CA ALA A 154 8.82 7.95 15.66
C ALA A 154 8.59 9.46 15.85
N ARG A 155 7.43 9.97 15.40
CA ARG A 155 7.08 11.40 15.51
C ARG A 155 6.69 11.84 16.94
N ARG A 156 6.33 10.89 17.80
CA ARG A 156 5.88 11.14 19.18
C ARG A 156 6.98 10.90 20.19
N ALA A 157 7.75 9.82 20.01
CA ALA A 157 8.90 9.50 20.84
C ALA A 157 9.94 8.74 20.00
N PRO A 158 11.20 9.20 19.96
CA PRO A 158 12.29 8.43 19.37
C PRO A 158 12.61 7.22 20.25
N LEU A 159 13.30 6.23 19.66
CA LEU A 159 13.82 5.08 20.40
C LEU A 159 14.76 5.51 21.53
N GLY A 160 14.64 4.87 22.70
CA GLY A 160 15.54 5.06 23.83
C GLY A 160 16.96 4.52 23.57
N ASP A 161 17.93 5.00 24.34
CA ASP A 161 19.35 4.64 24.16
C ASP A 161 19.60 3.13 24.24
N SER A 162 18.99 2.44 25.21
CA SER A 162 19.11 1.00 25.36
C SER A 162 18.57 0.25 24.13
N ALA A 163 17.44 0.68 23.58
CA ALA A 163 16.89 0.09 22.37
C ALA A 163 17.79 0.35 21.15
N ARG A 164 18.29 1.58 20.99
CA ARG A 164 19.23 1.91 19.91
C ARG A 164 20.51 1.07 19.99
N ALA A 165 21.10 0.94 21.18
CA ALA A 165 22.31 0.16 21.39
C ALA A 165 22.09 -1.32 21.06
N LEU A 166 21.00 -1.92 21.55
CA LEU A 166 20.61 -3.29 21.23
C LEU A 166 20.44 -3.48 19.71
N LEU A 167 19.64 -2.64 19.06
CA LEU A 167 19.33 -2.79 17.63
C LEU A 167 20.60 -2.67 16.77
N ARG A 168 21.51 -1.74 17.11
CA ARG A 168 22.82 -1.63 16.42
C ARG A 168 23.66 -2.88 16.60
N ALA A 169 23.73 -3.42 17.81
CA ALA A 169 24.46 -4.66 18.09
C ALA A 169 23.87 -5.85 17.29
N LEU A 170 22.54 -5.98 17.27
CA LEU A 170 21.84 -7.01 16.50
C LEU A 170 22.14 -6.90 15.00
N VAL A 171 22.07 -5.71 14.40
CA VAL A 171 22.35 -5.50 12.97
C VAL A 171 23.78 -5.85 12.60
N ARG A 172 24.74 -5.47 13.46
CA ARG A 172 26.18 -5.68 13.24
C ARG A 172 26.63 -7.12 13.44
N ALA A 173 25.86 -7.95 14.15
CA ALA A 173 26.19 -9.35 14.40
C ALA A 173 26.17 -10.18 13.09
N PRO A 174 27.33 -10.59 12.52
CA PRO A 174 27.36 -11.21 11.20
C PRO A 174 26.65 -12.56 11.15
N ALA A 175 26.76 -13.34 12.23
CA ALA A 175 26.12 -14.63 12.43
C ALA A 175 24.69 -14.55 13.02
N GLY A 176 24.16 -13.33 13.24
CA GLY A 176 22.82 -13.14 13.78
C GLY A 176 21.74 -13.52 12.78
N GLU A 177 20.60 -14.00 13.29
CA GLU A 177 19.45 -14.39 12.47
C GLU A 177 19.01 -13.24 11.57
N ILE A 178 18.92 -13.51 10.26
CA ILE A 178 18.85 -12.42 9.27
C ILE A 178 17.59 -11.55 9.41
N ARG A 179 16.46 -12.15 9.80
CA ARG A 179 15.21 -11.41 10.04
C ARG A 179 15.33 -10.45 11.22
N VAL A 180 16.05 -10.84 12.27
CA VAL A 180 16.34 -9.97 13.43
C VAL A 180 17.15 -8.76 12.95
N ARG A 181 18.19 -8.98 12.13
CA ARG A 181 19.02 -7.91 11.57
C ARG A 181 18.21 -6.95 10.68
N ARG A 182 17.34 -7.48 9.82
CA ARG A 182 16.47 -6.66 8.95
C ARG A 182 15.49 -5.81 9.76
N HIS A 183 14.77 -6.39 10.72
CA HIS A 183 13.86 -5.63 11.59
C HIS A 183 14.63 -4.63 12.45
N GLY A 184 15.80 -5.01 12.97
CA GLY A 184 16.68 -4.14 13.74
C GLY A 184 17.08 -2.88 12.96
N LEU A 185 17.52 -3.07 11.71
CA LEU A 185 17.87 -1.96 10.84
C LEU A 185 16.63 -1.14 10.47
N GLY A 186 15.50 -1.78 10.17
CA GLY A 186 14.23 -1.09 9.92
C GLY A 186 13.80 -0.17 11.07
N ALA A 187 13.93 -0.64 12.31
CA ALA A 187 13.64 0.15 13.51
C ALA A 187 14.54 1.38 13.64
N LEU A 188 15.85 1.20 13.43
CA LEU A 188 16.81 2.31 13.44
C LEU A 188 16.53 3.33 12.33
N LEU A 189 16.17 2.88 11.12
CA LEU A 189 15.82 3.75 10.00
C LEU A 189 14.50 4.50 10.20
N ALA A 190 13.56 3.92 10.96
CA ALA A 190 12.29 4.58 11.27
C ALA A 190 12.47 5.83 12.13
N THR A 191 13.50 5.85 13.00
CA THR A 191 13.80 6.97 13.91
C THR A 191 15.11 7.69 13.59
N ASP A 192 15.66 7.51 12.39
CA ASP A 192 16.93 8.12 11.96
C ASP A 192 18.10 7.87 12.93
N ALA A 193 18.17 6.65 13.48
CA ALA A 193 19.14 6.24 14.50
C ALA A 193 20.24 5.29 13.98
N ALA A 194 20.26 4.99 12.67
CA ALA A 194 21.29 4.16 12.06
C ALA A 194 22.57 4.98 11.83
N ASP A 195 23.70 4.53 12.39
CA ASP A 195 25.01 5.14 12.17
C ASP A 195 25.77 4.45 11.03
N ASP A 196 26.82 5.11 10.53
CA ASP A 196 27.55 4.68 9.34
C ASP A 196 28.24 3.33 9.54
N SER A 197 28.69 3.01 10.76
CA SER A 197 29.21 1.69 11.12
C SER A 197 28.15 0.59 10.99
N THR A 198 26.92 0.85 11.43
CA THR A 198 25.80 -0.08 11.28
C THR A 198 25.40 -0.25 9.82
N LEU A 199 25.35 0.84 9.06
CA LEU A 199 25.04 0.81 7.63
C LEU A 199 26.12 0.06 6.84
N GLY A 200 27.40 0.29 7.13
CA GLY A 200 28.53 -0.43 6.53
C GLY A 200 28.49 -1.93 6.82
N ALA A 201 28.23 -2.33 8.07
CA ALA A 201 28.08 -3.74 8.44
C ALA A 201 26.89 -4.42 7.75
N ALA A 202 25.78 -3.69 7.56
CA ALA A 202 24.62 -4.16 6.83
C ALA A 202 24.88 -4.28 5.32
N LEU A 203 25.62 -3.33 4.73
CA LEU A 203 26.06 -3.38 3.33
C LEU A 203 27.02 -4.54 3.02
N ALA A 204 27.87 -4.92 3.98
CA ALA A 204 28.78 -6.04 3.82
C ALA A 204 28.10 -7.42 3.96
N ALA A 205 26.81 -7.47 4.32
CA ALA A 205 26.11 -8.73 4.55
C ALA A 205 25.79 -9.47 3.25
N ALA A 206 25.76 -10.81 3.29
CA ALA A 206 25.37 -11.66 2.17
C ALA A 206 23.90 -11.46 1.74
N ASP A 207 23.04 -11.01 2.67
CA ASP A 207 21.62 -10.83 2.45
C ASP A 207 21.30 -9.55 1.64
N PRO A 208 20.70 -9.65 0.45
CA PRO A 208 20.47 -8.49 -0.41
C PRO A 208 19.44 -7.51 0.16
N GLU A 209 18.49 -7.97 0.97
CA GLU A 209 17.49 -7.09 1.55
C GLU A 209 18.04 -6.26 2.70
N LEU A 210 18.97 -6.81 3.48
CA LEU A 210 19.72 -6.05 4.47
C LEU A 210 20.64 -5.01 3.81
N ARG A 211 21.34 -5.37 2.73
CA ARG A 211 22.12 -4.41 1.93
C ARG A 211 21.25 -3.29 1.35
N ARG A 212 20.07 -3.64 0.80
CA ARG A 212 19.07 -2.67 0.33
C ARG A 212 18.64 -1.72 1.44
N LEU A 213 18.26 -2.23 2.62
CA LEU A 213 17.86 -1.38 3.75
C LEU A 213 18.99 -0.42 4.16
N ALA A 214 20.25 -0.86 4.11
CA ALA A 214 21.39 0.01 4.40
C ALA A 214 21.50 1.18 3.39
N LEU A 215 21.27 0.93 2.10
CA LEU A 215 21.22 1.97 1.07
C LEU A 215 20.06 2.95 1.30
N THR A 216 18.89 2.47 1.74
CA THR A 216 17.79 3.35 2.16
C THR A 216 18.22 4.28 3.31
N GLY A 217 19.06 3.81 4.23
CA GLY A 217 19.63 4.65 5.29
C GLY A 217 20.62 5.70 4.78
N LEU A 218 21.52 5.30 3.88
CA LEU A 218 22.49 6.21 3.27
C LEU A 218 21.82 7.33 2.46
N ALA A 219 20.67 7.06 1.85
CA ALA A 219 19.89 8.05 1.10
C ALA A 219 19.29 9.17 1.97
N ARG A 220 19.11 8.96 3.28
CA ARG A 220 18.31 9.85 4.15
C ARG A 220 19.11 10.90 4.91
N GLY A 221 20.44 10.80 4.97
CA GLY A 221 21.29 11.79 5.65
C GLY A 221 22.16 12.61 4.71
N ALA A 222 22.88 13.59 5.27
CA ALA A 222 23.75 14.48 4.50
C ALA A 222 24.79 13.69 3.70
N ALA A 223 25.00 14.09 2.44
CA ALA A 223 26.02 13.51 1.57
C ALA A 223 27.42 13.91 2.08
N THR A 224 28.00 13.07 2.94
CA THR A 224 29.41 13.15 3.31
C THR A 224 30.24 12.34 2.30
N GLY A 225 31.52 12.69 2.12
CA GLY A 225 32.41 11.95 1.23
C GLY A 225 32.54 10.46 1.58
N GLU A 226 32.46 10.13 2.88
CA GLU A 226 32.47 8.75 3.38
C GLU A 226 31.25 7.94 2.92
N ARG A 227 30.05 8.53 2.92
CA ARG A 227 28.84 7.87 2.43
C ARG A 227 28.85 7.68 0.91
N GLY A 228 29.51 8.58 0.19
CA GLY A 228 29.85 8.44 -1.23
C GLY A 228 30.58 7.14 -1.57
N GLY A 229 31.60 6.82 -0.77
CA GLY A 229 32.38 5.59 -0.92
C GLY A 229 31.57 4.31 -0.72
N LEU A 230 30.44 4.36 0.01
CA LEU A 230 29.60 3.19 0.28
C LEU A 230 28.55 2.92 -0.81
N VAL A 231 28.06 3.96 -1.51
CA VAL A 231 26.98 3.81 -2.49
C VAL A 231 27.49 3.45 -3.89
N ALA A 232 28.60 4.02 -4.32
CA ALA A 232 29.12 3.76 -5.68
C ALA A 232 29.38 2.26 -5.96
N PRO A 233 30.02 1.48 -5.06
CA PRO A 233 30.21 0.05 -5.28
C PRO A 233 28.89 -0.74 -5.39
N ALA A 234 27.83 -0.29 -4.70
CA ALA A 234 26.54 -0.97 -4.69
C ALA A 234 25.78 -0.88 -6.03
N LEU A 235 26.17 0.04 -6.93
CA LEU A 235 25.67 0.07 -8.30
C LEU A 235 26.10 -1.15 -9.12
N ALA A 236 27.17 -1.84 -8.71
CA ALA A 236 27.65 -3.08 -9.33
C ALA A 236 27.20 -4.34 -8.57
N ASP A 237 26.30 -4.23 -7.57
CA ASP A 237 25.83 -5.39 -6.80
C ASP A 237 25.17 -6.43 -7.72
N SER A 238 25.39 -7.72 -7.44
CA SER A 238 24.81 -8.80 -8.24
C SER A 238 23.28 -8.83 -8.21
N THR A 239 22.66 -8.28 -7.17
CA THR A 239 21.21 -8.34 -6.95
C THR A 239 20.51 -7.04 -7.39
N PRO A 240 19.51 -7.12 -8.28
CA PRO A 240 18.85 -5.91 -8.81
C PRO A 240 18.20 -5.01 -7.75
N MET A 241 17.65 -5.57 -6.66
CA MET A 241 17.05 -4.76 -5.60
C MET A 241 18.06 -3.86 -4.88
N VAL A 242 19.32 -4.30 -4.81
CA VAL A 242 20.40 -3.50 -4.22
C VAL A 242 20.80 -2.41 -5.19
N ARG A 243 21.02 -2.74 -6.48
CA ARG A 243 21.33 -1.73 -7.52
C ARG A 243 20.23 -0.67 -7.65
N LEU A 244 18.95 -1.07 -7.61
CA LEU A 244 17.81 -0.15 -7.62
C LEU A 244 17.84 0.85 -6.46
N GLU A 245 18.16 0.37 -5.25
CA GLU A 245 18.23 1.24 -4.08
C GLU A 245 19.50 2.10 -4.10
N ALA A 246 20.60 1.58 -4.65
CA ALA A 246 21.83 2.31 -4.85
C ALA A 246 21.61 3.51 -5.79
N LEU A 247 20.88 3.34 -6.89
CA LEU A 247 20.50 4.44 -7.78
C LEU A 247 19.72 5.55 -7.05
N ARG A 248 18.80 5.18 -6.15
CA ARG A 248 18.04 6.16 -5.33
C ARG A 248 18.92 6.86 -4.31
N ALA A 249 19.76 6.11 -3.60
CA ALA A 249 20.71 6.67 -2.64
C ALA A 249 21.74 7.59 -3.32
N TRP A 250 22.10 7.26 -4.56
CA TRP A 250 23.03 8.01 -5.38
C TRP A 250 22.44 9.38 -5.81
N GLN A 251 21.14 9.46 -6.11
CA GLN A 251 20.47 10.74 -6.43
C GLN A 251 20.62 11.82 -5.35
N HIS A 252 20.72 11.41 -4.09
CA HIS A 252 20.86 12.32 -2.96
C HIS A 252 22.32 12.79 -2.71
N GLN A 253 23.27 12.34 -3.54
CA GLN A 253 24.69 12.66 -3.45
C GLN A 253 25.10 13.50 -4.68
N SER A 254 25.44 14.77 -4.46
CA SER A 254 25.93 15.78 -5.44
C SER A 254 25.58 15.55 -6.93
N ALA A 255 24.52 16.23 -7.40
CA ALA A 255 23.87 16.05 -8.70
C ALA A 255 24.77 16.12 -9.97
N ALA A 256 25.93 16.77 -9.92
CA ALA A 256 26.75 17.03 -11.12
C ALA A 256 27.81 15.94 -11.43
N ALA A 257 28.23 15.11 -10.46
CA ALA A 257 29.42 14.25 -10.61
C ALA A 257 29.13 12.82 -11.14
N GLY A 258 27.99 12.61 -11.78
CA GLY A 258 27.30 11.34 -11.62
C GLY A 258 26.48 10.76 -12.75
N CYS A 259 26.18 11.63 -13.73
CA CYS A 259 25.50 11.30 -14.95
C CYS A 259 26.16 10.14 -15.73
N PRO A 260 27.50 9.98 -15.76
CA PRO A 260 28.13 8.82 -16.40
C PRO A 260 27.72 7.47 -15.79
N GLY A 261 27.58 7.41 -14.46
CA GLY A 261 27.14 6.21 -13.74
C GLY A 261 25.68 5.86 -14.07
N LEU A 262 24.80 6.88 -14.09
CA LEU A 262 23.41 6.72 -14.50
C LEU A 262 23.28 6.30 -15.98
N ALA A 263 24.08 6.88 -16.87
CA ALA A 263 24.12 6.52 -18.29
C ALA A 263 24.52 5.05 -18.46
N THR A 264 25.48 4.56 -17.66
CA THR A 264 25.86 3.15 -17.63
C THR A 264 24.72 2.27 -17.10
N ALA A 265 24.11 2.64 -15.98
CA ALA A 265 23.00 1.90 -15.37
C ALA A 265 21.73 1.86 -16.24
N SER A 266 21.54 2.83 -17.15
CA SER A 266 20.45 2.83 -18.13
C SER A 266 20.48 1.64 -19.10
N ARG A 267 21.61 0.91 -19.14
CA ARG A 267 21.82 -0.30 -19.95
C ARG A 267 21.82 -1.59 -19.12
N ASP A 268 21.40 -1.53 -17.85
CA ASP A 268 21.32 -2.70 -16.99
C ASP A 268 20.41 -3.77 -17.61
N ALA A 269 20.81 -5.04 -17.48
CA ALA A 269 20.04 -6.18 -18.00
C ALA A 269 18.67 -6.33 -17.31
N THR A 270 18.50 -5.78 -16.11
CA THR A 270 17.22 -5.75 -15.39
C THR A 270 16.44 -4.50 -15.80
N PRO A 271 15.29 -4.62 -16.48
CA PRO A 271 14.57 -3.46 -17.01
C PRO A 271 14.19 -2.45 -15.93
N ALA A 272 13.82 -2.88 -14.71
CA ALA A 272 13.50 -1.97 -13.62
C ALA A 272 14.67 -1.06 -13.22
N VAL A 273 15.91 -1.58 -13.23
CA VAL A 273 17.14 -0.81 -12.95
C VAL A 273 17.37 0.18 -14.08
N ALA A 274 17.32 -0.28 -15.34
CA ALA A 274 17.50 0.55 -16.52
C ALA A 274 16.50 1.72 -16.59
N LEU A 275 15.21 1.44 -16.37
CA LEU A 275 14.15 2.46 -16.39
C LEU A 275 14.30 3.48 -15.25
N THR A 276 14.68 3.01 -14.05
CA THR A 276 14.95 3.92 -12.92
C THR A 276 16.14 4.83 -13.24
N ALA A 277 17.20 4.31 -13.85
CA ALA A 277 18.33 5.12 -14.26
C ALA A 277 17.94 6.15 -15.35
N LEU A 278 17.11 5.76 -16.32
CA LEU A 278 16.58 6.68 -17.34
C LEU A 278 15.77 7.84 -16.72
N ASP A 279 14.96 7.57 -15.69
CA ASP A 279 14.22 8.62 -14.97
C ASP A 279 15.15 9.62 -14.28
N LEU A 280 16.22 9.11 -13.67
CA LEU A 280 17.21 9.93 -12.95
C LEU A 280 18.04 10.80 -13.89
N LEU A 281 18.29 10.36 -15.13
CA LEU A 281 18.98 11.16 -16.15
C LEU A 281 18.25 12.46 -16.50
N GLY A 282 16.97 12.62 -16.14
CA GLY A 282 16.26 13.89 -16.27
C GLY A 282 16.87 15.03 -15.44
N GLY A 283 17.76 14.74 -14.47
CA GLY A 283 18.53 15.73 -13.71
C GLY A 283 19.89 16.10 -14.30
N CYS A 284 20.26 15.53 -15.46
CA CYS A 284 21.60 15.62 -16.06
C CYS A 284 21.66 16.57 -17.27
N ALA A 285 21.08 17.76 -17.17
CA ALA A 285 21.08 18.74 -18.26
C ALA A 285 22.50 19.10 -18.71
N GLY A 286 22.76 19.12 -20.02
CA GLY A 286 24.06 19.45 -20.60
C GLY A 286 25.11 18.33 -20.58
N ASP A 287 24.83 17.17 -19.96
CA ASP A 287 25.75 16.02 -19.98
C ASP A 287 25.56 15.19 -21.26
N SER A 288 26.63 15.10 -22.06
CA SER A 288 26.60 14.42 -23.36
C SER A 288 26.37 12.90 -23.27
N LEU A 289 26.83 12.25 -22.20
CA LEU A 289 26.62 10.82 -21.97
C LEU A 289 25.18 10.54 -21.56
N ALA A 290 24.60 11.40 -20.71
CA ALA A 290 23.20 11.36 -20.33
C ALA A 290 22.30 11.53 -21.57
N LEU A 291 22.55 12.57 -22.37
CA LEU A 291 21.81 12.79 -23.62
C LEU A 291 21.95 11.59 -24.57
N GLY A 292 23.16 11.06 -24.75
CA GLY A 292 23.40 9.88 -25.58
C GLY A 292 22.63 8.64 -25.09
N ALA A 293 22.59 8.41 -23.77
CA ALA A 293 21.83 7.31 -23.17
C ALA A 293 20.32 7.47 -23.39
N LEU A 294 19.78 8.67 -23.17
CA LEU A 294 18.37 8.98 -23.38
C LEU A 294 17.95 8.79 -24.86
N LEU A 295 18.76 9.27 -25.80
CA LEU A 295 18.49 9.10 -27.24
C LEU A 295 18.62 7.64 -27.71
N ALA A 296 19.47 6.84 -27.06
CA ALA A 296 19.66 5.43 -27.37
C ALA A 296 18.53 4.53 -26.82
N ALA A 297 17.71 5.01 -25.88
CA ALA A 297 16.66 4.26 -25.19
C ALA A 297 15.43 3.95 -26.06
N ARG A 298 15.62 3.24 -27.18
CA ARG A 298 14.59 2.99 -28.20
C ARG A 298 14.01 1.58 -28.20
N GLY A 299 14.60 0.65 -27.44
CA GLY A 299 14.35 -0.79 -27.51
C GLY A 299 12.97 -1.26 -27.03
N SER A 300 12.34 -0.56 -26.07
CA SER A 300 10.98 -0.85 -25.61
C SER A 300 10.15 0.42 -25.55
N TRP A 301 8.82 0.29 -25.48
CA TRP A 301 7.98 1.48 -25.29
C TRP A 301 8.21 2.11 -23.92
N HIS A 302 8.52 1.33 -22.88
CA HIS A 302 8.89 1.84 -21.55
C HIS A 302 10.13 2.72 -21.64
N ALA A 303 11.20 2.22 -22.28
CA ALA A 303 12.45 2.96 -22.43
C ALA A 303 12.21 4.29 -23.16
N ARG A 304 11.44 4.27 -24.26
CA ARG A 304 11.06 5.48 -25.00
C ARG A 304 10.24 6.46 -24.17
N ALA A 305 9.28 5.96 -23.39
CA ALA A 305 8.39 6.76 -22.57
C ALA A 305 9.14 7.47 -21.44
N HIS A 306 9.97 6.73 -20.70
CA HIS A 306 10.82 7.28 -19.65
C HIS A 306 11.85 8.27 -20.20
N ALA A 307 12.54 7.91 -21.29
CA ALA A 307 13.51 8.78 -21.92
C ALA A 307 12.89 10.09 -22.44
N LEU A 308 11.69 10.06 -23.02
CA LEU A 308 10.99 11.26 -23.47
C LEU A 308 10.71 12.23 -22.31
N VAL A 309 10.21 11.72 -21.17
CA VAL A 309 9.93 12.55 -19.99
C VAL A 309 11.21 13.11 -19.40
N SER A 310 12.29 12.33 -19.35
CA SER A 310 13.60 12.79 -18.89
C SER A 310 14.22 13.83 -19.82
N LEU A 311 14.13 13.64 -21.15
CA LEU A 311 14.55 14.64 -22.13
C LEU A 311 13.74 15.93 -21.99
N ALA A 312 12.43 15.86 -21.71
CA ALA A 312 11.63 17.07 -21.51
C ALA A 312 12.10 17.94 -20.33
N ARG A 313 12.83 17.35 -19.37
CA ARG A 313 13.45 18.07 -18.24
C ARG A 313 14.87 18.52 -18.57
N ALA A 314 15.70 17.62 -19.10
CA ALA A 314 17.12 17.86 -19.28
C ALA A 314 17.46 18.58 -20.60
N GLU A 315 16.73 18.27 -21.67
CA GLU A 315 17.04 18.67 -23.06
C GLU A 315 15.74 19.00 -23.84
N PRO A 316 15.04 20.10 -23.50
CA PRO A 316 13.68 20.37 -23.98
C PRO A 316 13.50 20.39 -25.50
N GLU A 317 14.45 20.95 -26.25
CA GLU A 317 14.36 21.00 -27.71
C GLU A 317 14.36 19.61 -28.34
N ARG A 318 15.22 18.71 -27.84
CA ARG A 318 15.24 17.31 -28.30
C ARG A 318 13.94 16.58 -27.97
N ALA A 319 13.34 16.88 -26.82
CA ALA A 319 12.06 16.30 -26.46
C ALA A 319 10.92 16.81 -27.36
N ARG A 320 10.93 18.09 -27.76
CA ARG A 320 9.94 18.65 -28.71
C ARG A 320 9.97 17.94 -30.05
N ASP A 321 11.15 17.59 -30.57
CA ASP A 321 11.29 16.85 -31.82
C ASP A 321 10.65 15.45 -31.73
N LEU A 322 10.75 14.79 -30.58
CA LEU A 322 10.27 13.43 -30.37
C LEU A 322 8.79 13.35 -29.95
N LEU A 323 8.26 14.42 -29.35
CA LEU A 323 6.92 14.46 -28.77
C LEU A 323 5.81 14.11 -29.79
N PRO A 324 5.77 14.62 -31.04
CA PRO A 324 4.70 14.29 -31.98
C PRO A 324 4.59 12.80 -32.30
N ALA A 325 5.73 12.11 -32.40
CA ALA A 325 5.76 10.67 -32.66
C ALA A 325 5.24 9.88 -31.45
N ALA A 326 5.68 10.24 -30.24
CA ALA A 326 5.22 9.60 -29.02
C ALA A 326 3.72 9.83 -28.75
N ALA A 327 3.21 11.02 -29.04
CA ALA A 327 1.80 11.39 -28.89
C ALA A 327 0.85 10.63 -29.82
N ARG A 328 1.36 9.93 -30.85
CA ARG A 328 0.59 9.02 -31.72
C ARG A 328 0.98 7.56 -31.56
N GLY A 329 1.90 7.28 -30.64
CA GLY A 329 2.50 5.97 -30.50
C GLY A 329 1.58 4.91 -29.89
N THR A 330 2.00 3.66 -30.04
CA THR A 330 1.45 2.50 -29.36
C THR A 330 2.52 1.85 -28.45
N PRO A 331 2.13 1.29 -27.29
CA PRO A 331 0.77 1.25 -26.74
C PRO A 331 0.35 2.62 -26.17
N TRP A 332 -0.88 2.74 -25.66
CA TRP A 332 -1.45 4.02 -25.21
C TRP A 332 -0.65 4.67 -24.07
N GLN A 333 0.09 3.88 -23.28
CA GLN A 333 0.98 4.38 -22.23
C GLN A 333 2.03 5.33 -22.80
N LEU A 334 2.52 5.11 -24.02
CA LEU A 334 3.47 6.04 -24.65
C LEU A 334 2.83 7.42 -24.88
N ARG A 335 1.54 7.47 -25.23
CA ARG A 335 0.78 8.72 -25.37
C ARG A 335 0.49 9.37 -24.01
N MET A 336 0.25 8.58 -22.97
CA MET A 336 0.14 9.07 -21.60
C MET A 336 1.44 9.76 -21.15
N TYR A 337 2.60 9.12 -21.39
CA TYR A 337 3.90 9.73 -21.09
C TYR A 337 4.20 10.93 -21.98
N ALA A 338 3.74 10.94 -23.24
CA ALA A 338 3.79 12.13 -24.09
C ALA A 338 3.00 13.30 -23.49
N ALA A 339 1.85 13.06 -22.84
CA ALA A 339 1.13 14.11 -22.12
C ALA A 339 1.95 14.67 -20.94
N ARG A 340 2.64 13.81 -20.18
CA ARG A 340 3.54 14.25 -19.10
C ARG A 340 4.70 15.09 -19.64
N ALA A 341 5.32 14.67 -20.74
CA ALA A 341 6.37 15.42 -21.40
C ALA A 341 5.86 16.77 -21.95
N ALA A 342 4.67 16.79 -22.57
CA ALA A 342 4.05 18.02 -23.06
C ALA A 342 3.77 19.03 -21.94
N ALA A 343 3.38 18.57 -20.74
CA ALA A 343 3.22 19.43 -19.57
C ALA A 343 4.55 20.10 -19.15
N LEU A 344 5.64 19.32 -19.08
CA LEU A 344 6.98 19.84 -18.78
C LEU A 344 7.45 20.86 -19.83
N LEU A 345 7.16 20.59 -21.10
CA LEU A 345 7.48 21.46 -22.24
C LEU A 345 6.52 22.66 -22.38
N ARG A 346 5.45 22.71 -21.57
CA ARG A 346 4.34 23.67 -21.65
C ARG A 346 3.65 23.71 -23.02
N ASP A 347 3.60 22.59 -23.73
CA ASP A 347 2.93 22.45 -25.03
C ASP A 347 1.41 22.24 -24.86
N THR A 348 0.69 23.35 -24.77
CA THR A 348 -0.78 23.36 -24.60
C THR A 348 -1.52 22.76 -25.78
N ALA A 349 -0.98 22.85 -27.00
CA ALA A 349 -1.59 22.29 -28.20
C ALA A 349 -1.51 20.75 -28.19
N ALA A 350 -0.37 20.17 -27.81
CA ALA A 350 -0.25 18.72 -27.62
C ALA A 350 -1.15 18.22 -26.49
N LEU A 351 -1.17 18.91 -25.34
CA LEU A 351 -2.04 18.57 -24.23
C LEU A 351 -3.53 18.63 -24.61
N GLY A 352 -3.96 19.67 -25.34
CA GLY A 352 -5.33 19.79 -25.82
C GLY A 352 -5.75 18.63 -26.73
N ARG A 353 -4.87 18.20 -27.64
CA ARG A 353 -5.11 17.01 -28.48
C ARG A 353 -5.20 15.73 -27.64
N LEU A 354 -4.26 15.52 -26.71
CA LEU A 354 -4.21 14.32 -25.86
C LEU A 354 -5.37 14.25 -24.86
N ALA A 355 -5.94 15.40 -24.45
CA ALA A 355 -7.13 15.45 -23.62
C ALA A 355 -8.41 14.95 -24.33
N ALA A 356 -8.36 14.84 -25.67
CA ALA A 356 -9.39 14.25 -26.52
C ALA A 356 -9.09 12.79 -26.95
N ASP A 357 -8.03 12.16 -26.40
CA ASP A 357 -7.69 10.77 -26.73
C ASP A 357 -8.84 9.79 -26.41
N SER A 358 -8.92 8.69 -27.14
CA SER A 358 -9.86 7.59 -26.85
C SER A 358 -9.67 6.94 -25.47
N VAL A 359 -8.45 6.97 -24.90
CA VAL A 359 -8.10 6.28 -23.66
C VAL A 359 -8.15 7.22 -22.47
N ALA A 360 -8.95 6.88 -21.46
CA ALA A 360 -9.16 7.71 -20.27
C ALA A 360 -7.86 8.08 -19.54
N ASN A 361 -6.91 7.15 -19.40
CA ASN A 361 -5.62 7.41 -18.75
C ASN A 361 -4.76 8.45 -19.50
N VAL A 362 -4.85 8.50 -20.84
CA VAL A 362 -4.14 9.53 -21.63
C VAL A 362 -4.79 10.89 -21.40
N ARG A 363 -6.13 10.94 -21.45
CA ARG A 363 -6.90 12.17 -21.18
C ARG A 363 -6.65 12.71 -19.78
N GLU A 364 -6.58 11.83 -18.80
CA GLU A 364 -6.32 12.16 -17.40
C GLU A 364 -4.95 12.82 -17.25
N SER A 365 -3.90 12.21 -17.80
CA SER A 365 -2.55 12.78 -17.75
C SER A 365 -2.46 14.12 -18.49
N ALA A 366 -3.21 14.28 -19.58
CA ALA A 366 -3.28 15.54 -20.31
C ALA A 366 -4.02 16.65 -19.54
N ILE A 367 -5.14 16.32 -18.90
CA ILE A 367 -5.89 17.25 -18.03
C ILE A 367 -5.04 17.69 -16.85
N SER A 368 -4.36 16.77 -16.18
CA SER A 368 -3.43 17.08 -15.10
C SER A 368 -2.31 18.03 -15.56
N GLY A 369 -1.82 17.86 -16.79
CA GLY A 369 -0.90 18.82 -17.43
C GLY A 369 -1.53 20.19 -17.70
N LEU A 370 -2.75 20.24 -18.27
CA LEU A 370 -3.47 21.49 -18.56
C LEU A 370 -3.74 22.32 -17.31
N VAL A 371 -4.05 21.68 -16.17
CA VAL A 371 -4.20 22.38 -14.89
C VAL A 371 -2.93 23.17 -14.55
N GLN A 372 -1.75 22.57 -14.75
CA GLN A 372 -0.47 23.20 -14.44
C GLN A 372 -0.10 24.33 -15.40
N VAL A 373 -0.43 24.20 -16.69
CA VAL A 373 0.09 25.12 -17.72
C VAL A 373 -0.94 26.14 -18.22
N SER A 374 -2.23 25.84 -18.11
CA SER A 374 -3.33 26.65 -18.63
C SER A 374 -4.38 27.03 -17.58
N GLY A 375 -4.42 26.34 -16.43
CA GLY A 375 -5.40 26.58 -15.38
C GLY A 375 -6.83 26.57 -15.94
N HIS A 376 -7.61 27.61 -15.59
CA HIS A 376 -9.03 27.71 -15.97
C HIS A 376 -9.31 28.01 -17.44
N ALA A 377 -8.29 28.39 -18.24
CA ALA A 377 -8.47 28.49 -19.69
C ALA A 377 -8.83 27.13 -20.31
N ALA A 378 -8.53 26.02 -19.62
CA ALA A 378 -8.85 24.66 -20.04
C ALA A 378 -10.16 24.11 -19.45
N ASP A 379 -10.94 24.90 -18.70
CA ASP A 379 -12.20 24.46 -18.09
C ASP A 379 -13.18 23.77 -19.06
N PRO A 380 -13.36 24.21 -20.33
CA PRO A 380 -14.21 23.50 -21.28
C PRO A 380 -13.77 22.05 -21.54
N VAL A 381 -12.48 21.74 -21.41
CA VAL A 381 -11.94 20.38 -21.51
C VAL A 381 -12.32 19.58 -20.27
N PHE A 382 -12.15 20.16 -19.08
CA PHE A 382 -12.46 19.52 -17.80
C PHE A 382 -13.96 19.16 -17.70
N ARG A 383 -14.84 20.10 -18.06
CA ARG A 383 -16.30 19.85 -18.06
C ARG A 383 -16.70 18.70 -18.99
N ARG A 384 -16.09 18.62 -20.18
CA ARG A 384 -16.33 17.51 -21.12
C ARG A 384 -15.89 16.16 -20.55
N ALA A 385 -14.82 16.13 -19.77
CA ALA A 385 -14.29 14.90 -19.17
C ALA A 385 -15.20 14.31 -18.08
N LEU A 386 -16.05 15.11 -17.43
CA LEU A 386 -17.06 14.62 -16.47
C LEU A 386 -18.07 13.62 -17.08
N ALA A 387 -18.26 13.65 -18.40
CA ALA A 387 -19.11 12.70 -19.11
C ALA A 387 -18.50 11.29 -19.22
N SER A 388 -17.22 11.11 -18.87
CA SER A 388 -16.54 9.82 -18.93
C SER A 388 -17.13 8.79 -17.97
N ARG A 389 -17.13 7.51 -18.37
CA ARG A 389 -17.44 6.39 -17.46
C ARG A 389 -16.26 5.98 -16.58
N ASP A 390 -15.05 6.41 -16.92
CA ASP A 390 -13.86 6.12 -16.11
C ASP A 390 -13.82 7.01 -14.86
N TYR A 391 -13.79 6.37 -13.69
CA TYR A 391 -13.85 7.05 -12.40
C TYR A 391 -12.62 7.91 -12.13
N GLN A 392 -11.44 7.50 -12.59
CA GLN A 392 -10.22 8.30 -12.42
C GLN A 392 -10.33 9.62 -13.18
N LEU A 393 -10.72 9.56 -14.44
CA LEU A 393 -10.88 10.74 -15.28
C LEU A 393 -11.96 11.69 -14.74
N VAL A 394 -13.10 11.17 -14.26
CA VAL A 394 -14.14 12.01 -13.64
C VAL A 394 -13.61 12.71 -12.40
N ARG A 395 -12.89 11.98 -11.52
CA ARG A 395 -12.29 12.57 -10.32
C ARG A 395 -11.27 13.65 -10.65
N THR A 396 -10.37 13.39 -11.60
CA THR A 396 -9.37 14.37 -12.06
C THR A 396 -10.04 15.60 -12.68
N ALA A 397 -11.06 15.40 -13.53
CA ALA A 397 -11.81 16.50 -14.12
C ALA A 397 -12.57 17.36 -13.09
N ALA A 398 -13.17 16.71 -12.08
CA ALA A 398 -13.78 17.43 -10.96
C ALA A 398 -12.71 18.24 -10.22
N GLY A 399 -11.60 17.62 -9.82
CA GLY A 399 -10.49 18.31 -9.15
C GLY A 399 -9.93 19.50 -9.95
N ALA A 400 -9.82 19.37 -11.27
CA ALA A 400 -9.35 20.42 -12.17
C ALA A 400 -10.26 21.66 -12.22
N LEU A 401 -11.52 21.54 -11.82
CA LEU A 401 -12.49 22.64 -11.74
C LEU A 401 -12.45 23.39 -10.40
N ALA A 402 -11.53 23.04 -9.48
CA ALA A 402 -11.31 23.79 -8.25
C ALA A 402 -11.03 25.27 -8.52
N GLY A 403 -11.80 26.18 -7.92
CA GLY A 403 -11.68 27.62 -8.10
C GLY A 403 -12.20 28.15 -9.44
N SER A 404 -12.90 27.32 -10.23
CA SER A 404 -13.35 27.72 -11.57
C SER A 404 -14.24 28.97 -11.54
N PRO A 405 -13.93 30.01 -12.35
CA PRO A 405 -14.78 31.19 -12.47
C PRO A 405 -16.10 30.89 -13.19
N ALA A 406 -16.19 29.75 -13.90
CA ALA A 406 -17.36 29.32 -14.65
C ALA A 406 -18.25 28.35 -13.84
N GLY A 407 -18.41 28.59 -12.52
CA GLY A 407 -19.10 27.67 -11.61
C GLY A 407 -20.52 27.27 -12.03
N ALA A 408 -21.31 28.22 -12.56
CA ALA A 408 -22.65 27.95 -13.05
C ALA A 408 -22.66 26.95 -14.24
N GLU A 409 -21.70 27.08 -15.16
CA GLU A 409 -21.55 26.19 -16.32
C GLU A 409 -21.02 24.80 -15.93
N ALA A 410 -20.23 24.72 -14.85
CA ALA A 410 -19.66 23.46 -14.36
C ALA A 410 -20.68 22.61 -13.57
N THR A 411 -21.66 23.24 -12.94
CA THR A 411 -22.56 22.55 -11.99
C THR A 411 -23.45 21.49 -12.66
N ALA A 412 -24.03 21.78 -13.83
CA ALA A 412 -24.89 20.83 -14.53
C ALA A 412 -24.13 19.55 -14.95
N PRO A 413 -22.94 19.62 -15.58
CA PRO A 413 -22.08 18.45 -15.81
C PRO A 413 -21.71 17.67 -14.54
N LEU A 414 -21.40 18.36 -13.43
CA LEU A 414 -21.06 17.73 -12.15
C LEU A 414 -22.25 16.92 -11.59
N LEU A 415 -23.45 17.50 -11.58
CA LEU A 415 -24.68 16.80 -11.17
C LEU A 415 -24.98 15.62 -12.08
N ALA A 416 -24.86 15.79 -13.40
CA ALA A 416 -25.10 14.70 -14.36
C ALA A 416 -24.13 13.52 -14.15
N ALA A 417 -22.85 13.81 -13.86
CA ALA A 417 -21.87 12.79 -13.51
C ALA A 417 -22.22 12.09 -12.19
N LEU A 418 -22.64 12.84 -11.17
CA LEU A 418 -23.01 12.31 -9.86
C LEU A 418 -24.24 11.40 -9.98
N ASP A 419 -25.29 11.84 -10.68
CA ASP A 419 -26.51 11.08 -10.94
C ASP A 419 -26.21 9.79 -11.72
N ARG A 420 -25.33 9.86 -12.74
CA ARG A 420 -24.93 8.69 -13.53
C ARG A 420 -24.20 7.67 -12.67
N ILE A 421 -23.15 8.09 -11.96
CA ILE A 421 -22.29 7.18 -11.19
C ILE A 421 -23.08 6.55 -10.03
N THR A 422 -23.95 7.33 -9.37
CA THR A 422 -24.78 6.84 -8.26
C THR A 422 -25.74 5.73 -8.70
N ARG A 423 -26.30 5.83 -9.92
CA ARG A 423 -27.19 4.80 -10.48
C ARG A 423 -26.51 3.47 -10.73
N GLU A 424 -25.18 3.44 -10.82
CA GLU A 424 -24.43 2.19 -11.00
C GLU A 424 -24.44 1.32 -9.73
N ARG A 425 -24.77 1.90 -8.56
CA ARG A 425 -24.87 1.22 -7.26
C ARG A 425 -23.63 0.39 -6.94
N ARG A 426 -22.45 1.00 -7.10
CA ARG A 426 -21.14 0.39 -6.81
C ARG A 426 -20.49 1.08 -5.62
N GLU A 427 -20.04 0.32 -4.63
CA GLU A 427 -19.34 0.89 -3.47
C GLU A 427 -18.00 1.51 -3.89
N THR A 428 -17.32 0.89 -4.87
CA THR A 428 -16.09 1.41 -5.48
C THR A 428 -16.21 2.73 -6.21
N SER A 429 -17.43 3.26 -6.37
CA SER A 429 -17.68 4.57 -6.96
C SER A 429 -17.58 5.73 -5.96
N ARG A 430 -17.22 5.47 -4.69
CA ARG A 430 -17.11 6.51 -3.65
C ARG A 430 -16.25 7.71 -4.08
N ASP A 431 -15.00 7.49 -4.49
CA ASP A 431 -14.03 8.57 -4.73
C ASP A 431 -14.44 9.59 -5.79
N PRO A 432 -14.89 9.20 -7.01
CA PRO A 432 -15.37 10.20 -7.96
C PRO A 432 -16.60 10.93 -7.45
N ARG A 433 -17.50 10.28 -6.70
CA ARG A 433 -18.72 10.90 -6.16
C ARG A 433 -18.40 11.90 -5.05
N VAL A 434 -17.44 11.59 -4.18
CA VAL A 434 -16.90 12.54 -3.19
C VAL A 434 -16.32 13.75 -3.90
N ALA A 435 -15.45 13.55 -4.91
CA ALA A 435 -14.86 14.67 -5.65
C ALA A 435 -15.93 15.55 -6.32
N LEU A 436 -16.95 14.95 -6.93
CA LEU A 436 -18.08 15.67 -7.53
C LEU A 436 -18.85 16.48 -6.49
N LEU A 437 -19.17 15.90 -5.33
CA LEU A 437 -19.84 16.62 -4.24
C LEU A 437 -18.99 17.75 -3.67
N THR A 438 -17.68 17.54 -3.51
CA THR A 438 -16.78 18.61 -3.08
C THR A 438 -16.79 19.77 -4.08
N ARG A 439 -16.80 19.48 -5.39
CA ARG A 439 -16.88 20.55 -6.39
C ARG A 439 -18.24 21.22 -6.44
N LEU A 440 -19.32 20.46 -6.24
CA LEU A 440 -20.68 21.02 -6.15
C LEU A 440 -20.84 21.90 -4.92
N HIS A 441 -20.21 21.55 -3.80
CA HIS A 441 -20.17 22.38 -2.61
C HIS A 441 -19.52 23.74 -2.88
N GLU A 442 -18.40 23.74 -3.60
CA GLU A 442 -17.63 24.94 -3.91
C GLU A 442 -18.30 25.83 -4.98
N LEU A 443 -18.78 25.24 -6.07
CA LEU A 443 -19.25 25.96 -7.26
C LEU A 443 -20.77 26.12 -7.33
N GLY A 444 -21.50 25.30 -6.56
CA GLY A 444 -22.95 25.25 -6.56
C GLY A 444 -23.59 26.41 -5.79
N ARG A 445 -24.92 26.45 -5.80
CA ARG A 445 -25.74 27.47 -5.13
C ARG A 445 -26.89 26.80 -4.38
N PRO A 446 -27.43 27.42 -3.31
CA PRO A 446 -28.56 26.89 -2.54
C PRO A 446 -29.78 26.45 -3.36
N ALA A 447 -30.01 27.06 -4.53
CA ALA A 447 -31.06 26.66 -5.48
C ALA A 447 -30.98 25.18 -5.93
N LEU A 448 -29.81 24.55 -5.79
CA LEU A 448 -29.60 23.14 -6.14
C LEU A 448 -29.93 22.17 -5.00
N ALA A 449 -30.24 22.68 -3.79
CA ALA A 449 -30.57 21.83 -2.64
C ALA A 449 -31.63 20.75 -2.95
N PRO A 450 -32.74 21.04 -3.68
CA PRO A 450 -33.70 20.00 -4.04
C PRO A 450 -33.10 18.85 -4.87
N ARG A 451 -32.07 19.11 -5.68
CA ARG A 451 -31.38 18.08 -6.47
C ARG A 451 -30.49 17.18 -5.63
N LEU A 452 -29.99 17.68 -4.50
CA LEU A 452 -29.09 16.93 -3.62
C LEU A 452 -29.82 16.18 -2.51
N ARG A 453 -31.08 16.52 -2.20
CA ARG A 453 -31.89 15.82 -1.18
C ARG A 453 -31.96 14.29 -1.33
N PRO A 454 -32.09 13.70 -2.53
CA PRO A 454 -32.10 12.25 -2.68
C PRO A 454 -30.82 11.56 -2.17
N TYR A 455 -29.70 12.27 -2.13
CA TYR A 455 -28.42 11.73 -1.68
C TYR A 455 -28.33 11.58 -0.15
N LEU A 456 -29.27 12.15 0.62
CA LEU A 456 -29.37 11.88 2.06
C LEU A 456 -29.60 10.39 2.35
N GLU A 457 -30.22 9.66 1.42
CA GLU A 457 -30.49 8.23 1.54
C GLU A 457 -29.49 7.36 0.76
N ASP A 458 -28.34 7.92 0.37
CA ASP A 458 -27.38 7.20 -0.46
C ASP A 458 -26.91 5.90 0.18
N PHE A 459 -26.56 4.91 -0.64
CA PHE A 459 -26.07 3.63 -0.13
C PHE A 459 -24.68 3.74 0.51
N ASP A 460 -23.88 4.75 0.14
CA ASP A 460 -22.60 5.04 0.76
C ASP A 460 -22.78 6.09 1.87
N PRO A 461 -22.47 5.77 3.14
CA PRO A 461 -22.60 6.72 4.25
C PRO A 461 -21.81 8.01 4.06
N VAL A 462 -20.62 7.96 3.46
CA VAL A 462 -19.78 9.15 3.25
C VAL A 462 -20.47 10.12 2.29
N ILE A 463 -21.16 9.59 1.29
CA ILE A 463 -21.93 10.39 0.33
C ILE A 463 -23.16 11.00 0.99
N ALA A 464 -23.89 10.21 1.78
CA ALA A 464 -25.04 10.69 2.53
C ALA A 464 -24.67 11.79 3.54
N ASP A 465 -23.58 11.61 4.28
CA ASP A 465 -23.05 12.59 5.23
C ASP A 465 -22.58 13.87 4.52
N SER A 466 -21.87 13.72 3.39
CA SER A 466 -21.43 14.87 2.58
C SER A 466 -22.61 15.67 2.03
N ALA A 467 -23.67 14.99 1.58
CA ALA A 467 -24.91 15.63 1.14
C ALA A 467 -25.63 16.34 2.29
N ALA A 468 -25.71 15.72 3.48
CA ALA A 468 -26.33 16.31 4.66
C ALA A 468 -25.60 17.57 5.14
N ALA A 469 -24.26 17.53 5.19
CA ALA A 469 -23.44 18.69 5.54
C ALA A 469 -23.65 19.84 4.56
N LEU A 470 -23.58 19.53 3.25
CA LEU A 470 -23.78 20.51 2.18
C LEU A 470 -25.17 21.16 2.22
N LEU A 471 -26.22 20.35 2.37
CA LEU A 471 -27.59 20.84 2.46
C LEU A 471 -27.84 21.66 3.73
N THR A 472 -27.23 21.27 4.84
CA THR A 472 -27.33 22.02 6.10
C THR A 472 -26.76 23.42 5.94
N GLU A 473 -25.57 23.54 5.34
CA GLU A 473 -24.95 24.83 5.07
C GLU A 473 -25.78 25.68 4.11
N TRP A 474 -26.23 25.11 3.00
CA TRP A 474 -26.96 25.87 1.98
C TRP A 474 -28.37 26.31 2.40
N THR A 475 -29.02 25.56 3.27
CA THR A 475 -30.41 25.83 3.66
C THR A 475 -30.54 26.47 5.04
N GLY A 476 -29.49 26.43 5.86
CA GLY A 476 -29.52 26.82 7.28
C GLY A 476 -30.37 25.90 8.16
N ARG A 477 -30.86 24.76 7.63
CA ARG A 477 -31.65 23.77 8.37
C ARG A 477 -30.82 22.51 8.56
N ALA A 478 -30.77 21.99 9.77
CA ALA A 478 -30.05 20.75 10.05
C ALA A 478 -30.68 19.57 9.28
N GLU A 479 -29.93 19.04 8.31
CA GLU A 479 -30.29 17.85 7.55
C GLU A 479 -29.54 16.64 8.12
N ARG A 480 -30.16 15.47 8.12
CA ARG A 480 -29.58 14.23 8.65
C ARG A 480 -29.44 13.20 7.55
N ALA A 481 -28.26 12.59 7.47
CA ALA A 481 -28.02 11.44 6.61
C ALA A 481 -28.81 10.21 7.11
N ALA A 482 -29.36 9.44 6.17
CA ALA A 482 -30.10 8.21 6.40
C ALA A 482 -29.71 7.13 5.37
N PRO A 483 -28.43 6.71 5.34
CA PRO A 483 -27.90 5.90 4.24
C PRO A 483 -28.54 4.51 4.15
N ARG A 484 -28.85 4.06 2.93
CA ARG A 484 -29.44 2.73 2.63
C ARG A 484 -28.41 1.77 2.06
N ARG A 485 -27.59 1.18 2.93
CA ARG A 485 -26.43 0.34 2.56
C ARG A 485 -26.78 -0.80 1.60
N LEU A 486 -25.86 -1.11 0.69
CA LEU A 486 -25.98 -2.28 -0.17
C LEU A 486 -25.79 -3.56 0.67
N PRO A 487 -26.48 -4.67 0.32
CA PRO A 487 -26.29 -5.93 1.00
C PRO A 487 -24.89 -6.47 0.74
N ALA A 488 -24.18 -6.87 1.81
CA ALA A 488 -22.88 -7.53 1.68
C ALA A 488 -23.06 -8.96 1.13
N PRO A 489 -22.16 -9.44 0.25
CA PRO A 489 -22.19 -10.83 -0.21
C PRO A 489 -22.04 -11.80 0.98
N PRO A 490 -22.84 -12.88 1.03
CA PRO A 490 -22.70 -13.87 2.10
C PRO A 490 -21.36 -14.61 1.99
N VAL A 491 -20.76 -14.89 3.14
CA VAL A 491 -19.49 -15.64 3.23
C VAL A 491 -19.79 -17.03 3.76
N ASN A 492 -19.55 -18.05 2.92
CA ASN A 492 -19.67 -19.44 3.32
C ASN A 492 -18.31 -20.00 3.76
N LEU A 493 -18.11 -20.14 5.06
CA LEU A 493 -16.84 -20.66 5.62
C LEU A 493 -16.55 -22.11 5.21
N ALA A 494 -17.57 -22.92 4.90
CA ALA A 494 -17.34 -24.27 4.37
C ALA A 494 -16.72 -24.21 2.97
N ASP A 495 -17.00 -23.17 2.18
CA ASP A 495 -16.41 -22.97 0.86
C ASP A 495 -14.95 -22.52 0.98
N ALA A 496 -14.65 -21.66 1.96
CA ALA A 496 -13.28 -21.26 2.27
C ALA A 496 -12.44 -22.49 2.65
N GLU A 497 -12.98 -23.36 3.50
CA GLU A 497 -12.30 -24.59 3.93
C GLU A 497 -11.96 -25.51 2.75
N ARG A 498 -12.83 -25.60 1.72
CA ARG A 498 -12.55 -26.39 0.50
C ARG A 498 -11.41 -25.81 -0.35
N LEU A 499 -11.03 -24.56 -0.15
CA LEU A 499 -9.88 -23.93 -0.81
C LEU A 499 -8.56 -24.15 -0.05
N ARG A 500 -8.61 -24.70 1.16
CA ARG A 500 -7.42 -24.96 1.97
C ARG A 500 -6.43 -25.84 1.20
N GLY A 501 -5.19 -25.38 1.13
CA GLY A 501 -4.11 -26.07 0.46
C GLY A 501 -4.13 -25.99 -1.07
N LYS A 502 -5.14 -25.39 -1.70
CA LYS A 502 -5.11 -25.11 -3.14
C LYS A 502 -4.18 -23.93 -3.44
N ARG A 503 -3.78 -23.82 -4.71
CA ARG A 503 -2.97 -22.70 -5.21
C ARG A 503 -3.73 -21.94 -6.28
N LEU A 504 -3.39 -20.66 -6.43
CA LEU A 504 -3.80 -19.84 -7.56
C LEU A 504 -2.62 -19.75 -8.53
N ARG A 505 -2.82 -20.07 -9.79
CA ARG A 505 -1.82 -19.93 -10.85
C ARG A 505 -2.15 -18.71 -11.69
N VAL A 506 -1.22 -17.78 -11.79
CA VAL A 506 -1.33 -16.58 -12.63
C VAL A 506 -0.40 -16.76 -13.82
N THR A 507 -0.97 -16.79 -15.03
CA THR A 507 -0.20 -16.91 -16.27
C THR A 507 -0.11 -15.57 -16.97
N MET A 508 1.08 -15.16 -17.36
CA MET A 508 1.33 -13.87 -18.01
C MET A 508 1.22 -14.00 -19.54
N ALA A 509 0.73 -12.95 -20.21
CA ALA A 509 0.56 -12.96 -21.67
C ALA A 509 1.90 -13.04 -22.42
N ARG A 510 2.97 -12.47 -21.86
CA ARG A 510 4.33 -12.55 -22.44
C ARG A 510 5.03 -13.89 -22.21
N GLY A 511 4.37 -14.84 -21.54
CA GLY A 511 4.97 -16.09 -21.11
C GLY A 511 5.39 -16.07 -19.63
N GLY A 512 5.56 -17.26 -19.08
CA GLY A 512 5.79 -17.48 -17.64
C GLY A 512 4.50 -17.51 -16.83
N ALA A 513 4.58 -18.14 -15.66
CA ALA A 513 3.51 -18.18 -14.68
C ALA A 513 4.10 -18.22 -13.27
N PHE A 514 3.33 -17.74 -12.29
CA PHE A 514 3.66 -17.87 -10.88
C PHE A 514 2.49 -18.50 -10.11
N GLU A 515 2.82 -19.19 -9.03
CA GLU A 515 1.86 -19.88 -8.18
C GLU A 515 1.79 -19.22 -6.81
N VAL A 516 0.57 -19.09 -6.31
CA VAL A 516 0.24 -18.43 -5.05
C VAL A 516 -0.43 -19.42 -4.12
N GLU A 517 0.17 -19.66 -2.96
CA GLU A 517 -0.50 -20.31 -1.83
C GLU A 517 -1.63 -19.40 -1.32
N LEU A 518 -2.83 -19.98 -1.15
CA LEU A 518 -3.98 -19.29 -0.58
C LEU A 518 -3.94 -19.33 0.94
N LEU A 519 -3.85 -18.17 1.60
CA LEU A 519 -3.82 -18.04 3.05
C LEU A 519 -5.23 -18.03 3.64
N VAL A 520 -5.97 -19.11 3.42
CA VAL A 520 -7.40 -19.26 3.79
C VAL A 520 -7.65 -18.99 5.28
N ASP A 521 -6.73 -19.40 6.16
CA ASP A 521 -6.89 -19.16 7.60
C ASP A 521 -6.77 -17.68 7.95
N ALA A 522 -5.92 -16.93 7.23
CA ALA A 522 -5.64 -15.53 7.48
C ALA A 522 -6.72 -14.61 6.91
N ALA A 523 -7.18 -14.89 5.69
CA ALA A 523 -8.07 -14.02 4.95
C ALA A 523 -9.14 -14.81 4.16
N PRO A 524 -10.05 -15.55 4.84
CA PRO A 524 -11.03 -16.41 4.18
C PRO A 524 -11.99 -15.66 3.26
N ARG A 525 -12.44 -14.45 3.63
CA ARG A 525 -13.36 -13.64 2.80
C ARG A 525 -12.67 -13.15 1.53
N THR A 526 -11.43 -12.71 1.70
CA THR A 526 -10.57 -12.25 0.61
C THR A 526 -10.30 -13.38 -0.36
N VAL A 527 -9.86 -14.54 0.14
CA VAL A 527 -9.58 -15.71 -0.70
C VAL A 527 -10.83 -16.15 -1.45
N LEU A 528 -11.99 -16.22 -0.79
CA LEU A 528 -13.24 -16.56 -1.47
C LEU A 528 -13.58 -15.58 -2.59
N THR A 529 -13.43 -14.28 -2.33
CA THR A 529 -13.69 -13.22 -3.31
C THR A 529 -12.76 -13.33 -4.52
N VAL A 530 -11.44 -13.40 -4.28
CA VAL A 530 -10.43 -13.49 -5.34
C VAL A 530 -10.61 -14.76 -6.17
N VAL A 531 -10.81 -15.92 -5.52
CA VAL A 531 -11.04 -17.19 -6.23
C VAL A 531 -12.34 -17.17 -7.02
N GLY A 532 -13.40 -16.58 -6.46
CA GLY A 532 -14.67 -16.41 -7.18
C GLY A 532 -14.53 -15.53 -8.42
N LEU A 533 -13.77 -14.44 -8.33
CA LEU A 533 -13.47 -13.55 -9.46
C LEU A 533 -12.59 -14.22 -10.51
N ALA A 534 -11.54 -14.92 -10.09
CA ALA A 534 -10.68 -15.70 -10.99
C ALA A 534 -11.48 -16.74 -11.79
N ARG A 535 -12.37 -17.50 -11.12
CA ARG A 535 -13.24 -18.48 -11.79
C ARG A 535 -14.18 -17.88 -12.84
N ARG A 536 -14.55 -16.60 -12.70
CA ARG A 536 -15.37 -15.87 -13.67
C ARG A 536 -14.53 -15.16 -14.75
N GLY A 537 -13.21 -15.34 -14.77
CA GLY A 537 -12.31 -14.69 -15.72
C GLY A 537 -12.13 -13.19 -15.47
N TYR A 538 -12.45 -12.67 -14.27
CA TYR A 538 -12.38 -11.23 -13.98
C TYR A 538 -10.99 -10.62 -14.25
N TYR A 539 -9.93 -11.36 -13.94
CA TYR A 539 -8.55 -10.90 -14.07
C TYR A 539 -7.97 -11.09 -15.48
N ASP A 540 -8.65 -11.86 -16.35
CA ASP A 540 -8.13 -12.24 -17.65
C ASP A 540 -8.14 -11.01 -18.59
N GLY A 541 -6.98 -10.71 -19.18
CA GLY A 541 -6.78 -9.50 -20.00
C GLY A 541 -6.51 -8.21 -19.21
N LEU A 542 -6.62 -8.23 -17.87
CA LEU A 542 -6.27 -7.08 -17.04
C LEU A 542 -4.75 -6.93 -16.89
N THR A 543 -4.31 -5.71 -16.56
CA THR A 543 -2.88 -5.40 -16.48
C THR A 543 -2.38 -5.20 -15.05
N PHE A 544 -1.07 -5.39 -14.87
CA PHE A 544 -0.31 -4.70 -13.83
C PHE A 544 -0.07 -3.27 -14.30
N HIS A 545 -0.87 -2.34 -13.78
CA HIS A 545 -0.89 -0.95 -14.23
C HIS A 545 0.01 -0.04 -13.38
N ARG A 546 0.45 -0.51 -12.21
CA ARG A 546 1.35 0.22 -11.34
C ARG A 546 2.48 -0.69 -10.90
N VAL A 547 3.70 -0.33 -11.29
CA VAL A 547 4.93 -1.03 -10.91
C VAL A 547 5.81 -0.03 -10.17
N VAL A 548 6.07 -0.30 -8.89
CA VAL A 548 6.99 0.50 -8.09
C VAL A 548 8.17 -0.40 -7.71
N PRO A 549 9.32 -0.27 -8.38
CA PRO A 549 10.51 -1.06 -8.06
C PRO A 549 10.89 -0.94 -6.58
N ASN A 550 11.39 -2.04 -5.99
CA ASN A 550 11.65 -2.15 -4.55
C ASN A 550 10.42 -1.85 -3.66
N PHE A 551 9.21 -2.07 -4.16
CA PHE A 551 8.01 -1.94 -3.35
C PHE A 551 6.97 -2.99 -3.73
N VAL A 552 6.10 -2.70 -4.71
CA VAL A 552 5.00 -3.58 -5.13
C VAL A 552 4.74 -3.47 -6.62
N ILE A 553 4.22 -4.54 -7.21
CA ILE A 553 3.44 -4.49 -8.46
C ILE A 553 1.95 -4.56 -8.11
N GLN A 554 1.12 -3.77 -8.78
CA GLN A 554 -0.32 -3.69 -8.54
C GLN A 554 -1.09 -3.83 -9.85
N GLY A 555 -2.17 -4.61 -9.81
CA GLY A 555 -2.97 -4.98 -10.97
C GLY A 555 -4.39 -5.42 -10.64
N GLY A 556 -5.09 -5.90 -11.66
CA GLY A 556 -6.49 -6.39 -11.51
C GLY A 556 -7.55 -5.29 -11.58
N SER A 557 -7.22 -4.13 -12.14
CA SER A 557 -8.16 -3.05 -12.42
C SER A 557 -8.60 -3.07 -13.90
N PRO A 558 -9.92 -3.06 -14.19
CA PRO A 558 -10.44 -2.93 -15.55
C PRO A 558 -10.05 -1.64 -16.27
N GLY A 559 -9.78 -0.56 -15.53
CA GLY A 559 -9.36 0.73 -16.08
C GLY A 559 -7.84 0.88 -16.21
N ALA A 560 -7.07 -0.13 -15.81
CA ALA A 560 -5.63 -0.01 -15.59
C ALA A 560 -5.31 1.20 -14.68
N ASN A 561 -6.11 1.39 -13.64
CA ASN A 561 -6.00 2.51 -12.71
C ASN A 561 -6.57 2.18 -11.33
N GLU A 562 -6.26 3.01 -10.32
CA GLU A 562 -6.58 2.69 -8.93
C GLU A 562 -8.07 2.81 -8.59
N TYR A 563 -8.89 3.41 -9.46
CA TYR A 563 -10.26 3.84 -9.15
C TYR A 563 -11.33 2.97 -9.80
N MET A 564 -10.93 1.99 -10.60
CA MET A 564 -11.83 1.03 -11.23
C MET A 564 -11.59 -0.37 -10.64
N GLY A 565 -12.66 -1.06 -10.22
CA GLY A 565 -12.54 -2.38 -9.60
C GLY A 565 -13.84 -3.17 -9.58
N ASN A 566 -13.87 -4.21 -8.73
CA ASN A 566 -15.09 -4.96 -8.43
C ASN A 566 -16.16 -4.02 -7.83
N GLY A 567 -17.45 -4.34 -8.01
CA GLY A 567 -18.51 -3.42 -7.56
C GLY A 567 -18.58 -3.27 -6.03
N PRO A 568 -18.69 -4.40 -5.29
CA PRO A 568 -18.68 -4.41 -3.84
C PRO A 568 -17.30 -4.21 -3.22
N PHE A 569 -17.26 -3.52 -2.08
CA PHE A 569 -16.11 -3.52 -1.19
C PHE A 569 -16.05 -4.80 -0.35
N MET A 570 -14.85 -5.14 0.11
CA MET A 570 -14.59 -6.18 1.09
C MET A 570 -13.96 -5.59 2.36
N PRO A 571 -14.39 -6.05 3.56
CA PRO A 571 -13.73 -5.72 4.82
C PRO A 571 -12.28 -6.20 4.87
N ASP A 572 -11.45 -5.51 5.64
CA ASP A 572 -10.06 -5.91 5.83
C ASP A 572 -9.95 -7.10 6.78
N GLU A 573 -9.12 -8.08 6.43
CA GLU A 573 -8.76 -9.24 7.25
C GLU A 573 -7.32 -9.10 7.74
N LEU A 574 -7.10 -8.07 8.57
CA LEU A 574 -5.78 -7.72 9.08
C LEU A 574 -5.28 -8.77 10.07
N THR A 575 -4.08 -9.30 9.83
CA THR A 575 -3.45 -10.33 10.67
C THR A 575 -2.02 -9.94 11.05
N ARG A 576 -1.35 -10.81 11.81
CA ARG A 576 0.10 -10.71 12.08
C ARG A 576 1.00 -11.08 10.91
N ILE A 577 0.46 -11.56 9.78
CA ILE A 577 1.29 -11.90 8.62
C ILE A 577 1.91 -10.63 8.06
N SER A 578 3.24 -10.58 8.04
CA SER A 578 4.00 -9.46 7.50
C SER A 578 3.90 -9.41 5.97
N HIS A 579 3.92 -8.21 5.41
CA HIS A 579 4.07 -7.96 3.98
C HIS A 579 5.51 -8.24 3.51
N GLU A 580 5.95 -9.49 3.63
CA GLU A 580 7.24 -9.96 3.14
C GLU A 580 7.29 -10.04 1.61
N ARG A 581 8.49 -10.11 1.02
CA ARG A 581 8.67 -10.36 -0.41
C ARG A 581 7.87 -11.60 -0.87
N GLY A 582 7.14 -11.46 -1.97
CA GLY A 582 6.29 -12.50 -2.54
C GLY A 582 4.91 -12.63 -1.89
N THR A 583 4.59 -11.90 -0.83
CA THR A 583 3.22 -11.88 -0.29
C THR A 583 2.29 -11.04 -1.18
N LEU A 584 1.01 -11.44 -1.24
CA LEU A 584 -0.03 -10.75 -1.99
C LEU A 584 -0.97 -10.03 -1.03
N GLY A 585 -1.23 -8.76 -1.34
CA GLY A 585 -2.19 -7.94 -0.63
C GLY A 585 -3.36 -7.49 -1.51
N ILE A 586 -4.39 -6.95 -0.87
CA ILE A 586 -5.50 -6.25 -1.52
C ILE A 586 -5.28 -4.75 -1.43
N SER A 587 -5.35 -4.07 -2.57
CA SER A 587 -5.32 -2.60 -2.59
C SER A 587 -6.63 -2.05 -2.03
N THR A 588 -6.53 -0.98 -1.25
CA THR A 588 -7.66 -0.36 -0.55
C THR A 588 -7.59 1.15 -0.69
N ARG A 589 -8.73 1.84 -0.57
CA ARG A 589 -8.84 3.31 -0.58
C ARG A 589 -9.21 3.86 0.81
N GLY A 590 -8.80 3.14 1.85
CA GLY A 590 -9.23 3.32 3.23
C GLY A 590 -9.62 1.98 3.86
N ARG A 591 -9.89 1.98 5.16
CA ARG A 591 -10.29 0.74 5.86
C ARG A 591 -11.55 0.16 5.26
N ASP A 592 -11.56 -1.16 5.12
CA ASP A 592 -12.70 -1.96 4.66
C ASP A 592 -13.20 -1.56 3.25
N THR A 593 -12.26 -1.19 2.36
CA THR A 593 -12.56 -0.79 0.97
C THR A 593 -11.80 -1.60 -0.09
N GLY A 594 -11.41 -2.84 0.22
CA GLY A 594 -10.79 -3.70 -0.79
C GLY A 594 -11.76 -3.97 -1.94
N ASP A 595 -11.29 -3.97 -3.18
CA ASP A 595 -12.15 -4.09 -4.37
C ASP A 595 -11.65 -5.09 -5.43
N ALA A 596 -10.86 -6.05 -4.97
CA ALA A 596 -10.21 -7.10 -5.76
C ALA A 596 -9.03 -6.66 -6.63
N GLN A 597 -8.63 -5.38 -6.60
CA GLN A 597 -7.29 -5.01 -7.01
C GLN A 597 -6.27 -5.64 -6.07
N LEU A 598 -5.27 -6.30 -6.64
CA LEU A 598 -4.24 -7.02 -5.90
C LEU A 598 -2.89 -6.35 -6.10
N PHE A 599 -2.00 -6.54 -5.13
CA PHE A 599 -0.60 -6.22 -5.28
C PHE A 599 0.29 -7.36 -4.80
N VAL A 600 1.50 -7.45 -5.35
CA VAL A 600 2.53 -8.41 -4.95
C VAL A 600 3.74 -7.64 -4.42
N ASN A 601 4.20 -8.00 -3.22
CA ASN A 601 5.37 -7.40 -2.60
C ASN A 601 6.67 -7.84 -3.31
N LEU A 602 7.46 -6.87 -3.80
CA LEU A 602 8.78 -7.12 -4.40
C LEU A 602 9.89 -7.16 -3.36
N VAL A 603 9.68 -6.61 -2.18
CA VAL A 603 10.58 -6.64 -1.03
C VAL A 603 9.73 -6.78 0.25
N GLY A 604 10.36 -6.95 1.40
CA GLY A 604 9.70 -6.78 2.69
C GLY A 604 9.25 -5.34 2.89
N ASN A 605 7.94 -5.18 3.12
CA ASN A 605 7.24 -3.91 3.24
C ASN A 605 6.49 -3.83 4.58
N PRO A 606 7.17 -3.86 5.74
CA PRO A 606 6.51 -3.82 7.05
C PRO A 606 5.66 -2.56 7.25
N ARG A 607 5.90 -1.51 6.45
CA ARG A 607 5.04 -0.31 6.39
C ARG A 607 3.59 -0.57 5.95
N LEU A 608 3.31 -1.73 5.35
CA LEU A 608 1.95 -2.15 4.95
C LEU A 608 1.27 -3.02 6.02
N ASP A 609 2.03 -3.51 7.00
CA ASP A 609 1.51 -4.37 8.06
C ASP A 609 0.42 -3.65 8.86
N TYR A 610 -0.66 -4.39 9.15
CA TYR A 610 -1.83 -3.93 9.92
C TYR A 610 -2.65 -2.82 9.25
N ASP A 611 -2.35 -2.48 8.00
CA ASP A 611 -3.15 -1.57 7.19
C ASP A 611 -3.70 -2.25 5.93
N TYR A 612 -3.07 -3.34 5.46
CA TYR A 612 -3.53 -4.10 4.30
C TYR A 612 -3.70 -5.60 4.61
N THR A 613 -4.64 -6.24 3.91
CA THR A 613 -4.91 -7.68 4.06
C THR A 613 -3.90 -8.50 3.27
N VAL A 614 -3.20 -9.43 3.92
CA VAL A 614 -2.36 -10.44 3.25
C VAL A 614 -3.16 -11.72 3.03
N TRP A 615 -3.40 -12.11 1.78
CA TRP A 615 -4.27 -13.24 1.43
C TRP A 615 -3.56 -14.37 0.68
N GLY A 616 -2.35 -14.13 0.19
CA GLY A 616 -1.60 -15.12 -0.56
C GLY A 616 -0.09 -14.95 -0.44
N ARG A 617 0.65 -15.99 -0.84
CA ARG A 617 2.11 -15.96 -0.96
C ARG A 617 2.56 -16.67 -2.24
N VAL A 618 3.43 -16.04 -3.01
CA VAL A 618 4.10 -16.67 -4.14
C VAL A 618 4.97 -17.81 -3.64
N VAL A 619 4.70 -19.03 -4.11
CA VAL A 619 5.45 -20.25 -3.77
C VAL A 619 6.29 -20.77 -4.94
N SER A 620 6.01 -20.30 -6.16
CA SER A 620 6.79 -20.59 -7.37
C SER A 620 6.67 -19.45 -8.37
N GLY A 621 7.72 -19.19 -9.15
CA GLY A 621 7.70 -18.18 -10.21
C GLY A 621 7.98 -16.74 -9.76
N MET A 622 8.71 -16.51 -8.66
CA MET A 622 9.06 -15.14 -8.23
C MET A 622 9.84 -14.36 -9.30
N ALA A 623 10.66 -15.04 -10.10
CA ALA A 623 11.36 -14.41 -11.23
C ALA A 623 10.39 -13.84 -12.29
N VAL A 624 9.20 -14.44 -12.47
CA VAL A 624 8.15 -13.90 -13.35
C VAL A 624 7.57 -12.62 -12.75
N VAL A 625 7.38 -12.58 -11.43
CA VAL A 625 6.90 -11.40 -10.69
C VAL A 625 7.91 -10.26 -10.78
N ASP A 626 9.21 -10.53 -10.60
CA ASP A 626 10.28 -9.53 -10.69
C ASP A 626 10.44 -8.94 -12.10
N ALA A 627 10.08 -9.71 -13.13
CA ALA A 627 10.15 -9.29 -14.52
C ALA A 627 8.91 -8.47 -14.98
N VAL A 628 7.92 -8.26 -14.10
CA VAL A 628 6.73 -7.48 -14.43
C VAL A 628 7.06 -5.99 -14.58
N LEU A 629 6.66 -5.42 -15.70
CA LEU A 629 6.67 -4.00 -16.04
C LEU A 629 5.24 -3.44 -16.15
N GLU A 630 5.12 -2.12 -16.21
CA GLU A 630 3.83 -1.46 -16.40
C GLU A 630 3.15 -1.94 -17.68
N GLY A 631 1.84 -2.15 -17.64
CA GLY A 631 1.05 -2.55 -18.81
C GLY A 631 1.09 -4.05 -19.11
N ASP A 632 1.80 -4.82 -18.29
CA ASP A 632 1.91 -6.26 -18.44
C ASP A 632 0.57 -6.97 -18.21
N VAL A 633 0.17 -7.80 -19.17
CA VAL A 633 -1.16 -8.42 -19.19
C VAL A 633 -1.18 -9.77 -18.48
N ILE A 634 -2.15 -9.94 -17.59
CA ILE A 634 -2.54 -11.22 -17.01
C ILE A 634 -3.33 -11.99 -18.09
N ARG A 635 -2.79 -13.11 -18.57
CA ARG A 635 -3.47 -13.94 -19.57
C ARG A 635 -4.62 -14.71 -18.94
N ARG A 636 -4.34 -15.35 -17.80
CA ARG A 636 -5.31 -16.21 -17.12
C ARG A 636 -4.99 -16.37 -15.65
N VAL A 637 -6.03 -16.43 -14.81
CA VAL A 637 -5.92 -16.78 -13.40
C VAL A 637 -6.76 -18.04 -13.08
N GLU A 638 -6.11 -19.09 -12.59
CA GLU A 638 -6.75 -20.39 -12.39
C GLU A 638 -6.47 -20.99 -11.01
N ILE A 639 -7.35 -21.87 -10.54
CA ILE A 639 -7.12 -22.63 -9.32
C ILE A 639 -6.44 -23.94 -9.67
N ALA A 640 -5.21 -24.12 -9.20
CA ALA A 640 -4.46 -25.34 -9.36
C ALA A 640 -4.66 -26.26 -8.13
N PRO A 641 -4.69 -27.60 -8.32
CA PRO A 641 -4.49 -28.53 -7.22
C PRO A 641 -3.09 -28.35 -6.61
N ARG A 642 -2.90 -28.96 -5.45
CA ARG A 642 -1.70 -28.79 -4.63
C ARG A 642 -0.49 -29.48 -5.20
#